data_AF-A0AAE1FSA2-F1
#
_entry.id   AF-A0AAE1FSA2-F1
#
_cell.length_a   1.000
_cell.length_b   1.000
_cell.length_c   1.000
_cell.angle_alpha   90.00
_cell.angle_beta   90.00
_cell.angle_gamma   90.00
#
_symmetry.space_group_name_H-M   'P 1'
#
loop_
_entity.id
_entity.type
_entity.pdbx_description
1 polymer ?
#
loop_
_entity_poly.entity_id
_entity_poly.type
_entity_poly.pdbx_seq_one_letter_code
_entity_poly.pdbx_strand_id
1 'polypeptide(L)'
;MKCMMYEFFQGFMAEYGHHPYYVVVDPDTGNTHSVLLFNSNAMEYSTFTLPDGRPAVTLRTIGGILDFHIFTGPTLEDVNKQYAQMVGLPAFPPYWSLGFHLSRYGYASTNEVREVRERMKAMGIPQDVQTLDIDYMERFRDFTYDPVPWGDLPALTQELHNDNLKLTIILDPAVVIDWDNYPPGQRGKDADAFIKWYSDIYIPSDQDPTCRDYVIGYVWPDTKTVFPDFFKPSTKAWWKEELNIFYESVAYDAIWIDMNEPANFGTNLDKPFNWPSELPDWSLKCPYTHWDSPPYPTKFIRVGDNESGRLSDHGMCMTVNHTDGVKNFMHYDVHSLYGWSETDATFKALQEIFPGKRPVVLSRSTYPGSGKYAVHWLGDNTSAWSHLKMSVIGMLEFNLFGLPMVGADICGFFGDATMELCMRWMELGAFYPFSRNHNAIGQTEQDPGIWPEVAEVSRFVLNLRYQYLPYLYTLFHAAHMHGNSVVRPLFSEYPTDLTALDVDDQFMWGTGMMFAPVLTESTSSRNVYFPQGLWYHSVPGFLAATGPSTVLANAPMEAILIYVRGGAILPYQEPSLTTVESRQNPFGLTVALDESGSASGELFWDDGEEEHAMSETYFATMSFAANSLNLVVSNNPAPMTGLNLETVRFYGYPADPALVTVNGENLDPSQWAYDADYSVLSVTMSAPLDQDVAVVLS
;
A
#
# COMPACT_ATOMS: atom_id res chain seq x y z
N MET A 1 12.09 7.32 -27.36
CA MET A 1 12.41 7.00 -25.96
C MET A 1 12.31 8.29 -25.13
N LYS A 2 11.12 8.59 -24.60
CA LYS A 2 10.96 9.56 -23.51
C LYS A 2 11.20 8.75 -22.23
N CYS A 3 12.12 9.19 -21.37
CA CYS A 3 12.20 8.66 -20.02
C CYS A 3 10.95 9.19 -19.31
N MET A 4 9.97 8.34 -19.03
CA MET A 4 8.89 8.69 -18.11
C MET A 4 9.49 8.72 -16.71
N MET A 5 9.99 9.88 -16.32
CA MET A 5 10.11 10.24 -14.92
C MET A 5 9.24 11.47 -14.75
N TYR A 6 8.28 11.38 -13.84
CA TYR A 6 7.39 12.49 -13.55
C TYR A 6 8.19 13.57 -12.81
N GLU A 7 8.70 14.56 -13.56
CA GLU A 7 9.29 15.78 -12.99
C GLU A 7 8.17 16.76 -12.65
N PHE A 8 7.75 16.85 -11.39
CA PHE A 8 6.81 17.89 -10.95
C PHE A 8 7.23 18.59 -9.65
N PHE A 9 7.03 19.91 -9.65
CA PHE A 9 7.58 20.90 -8.73
C PHE A 9 6.76 21.03 -7.43
N GLN A 10 7.29 20.52 -6.32
CA GLN A 10 7.61 21.25 -5.09
C GLN A 10 8.68 20.43 -4.34
N GLY A 11 9.94 20.63 -4.72
CA GLY A 11 11.10 20.03 -4.04
C GLY A 11 11.49 18.64 -4.56
N PHE A 12 12.68 18.54 -5.14
CA PHE A 12 13.34 17.26 -5.41
C PHE A 12 13.95 16.72 -4.11
N MET A 13 13.10 16.38 -3.15
CA MET A 13 13.55 15.90 -1.85
C MET A 13 13.63 14.37 -1.89
N ALA A 14 14.65 13.83 -1.23
CA ALA A 14 14.64 12.42 -0.93
C ALA A 14 13.60 12.22 0.17
N GLU A 15 12.66 11.31 -0.07
CA GLU A 15 11.60 10.95 0.87
C GLU A 15 11.99 9.66 1.61
N TYR A 16 11.01 8.88 2.06
CA TYR A 16 11.18 7.75 2.99
C TYR A 16 11.90 6.52 2.41
N GLY A 17 11.75 6.25 1.10
CA GLY A 17 12.22 5.02 0.45
C GLY A 17 13.38 5.22 -0.52
N HIS A 18 14.19 4.19 -0.71
CA HIS A 18 15.35 4.20 -1.61
C HIS A 18 15.26 3.08 -2.66
N HIS A 19 14.72 3.39 -3.84
CA HIS A 19 14.54 2.44 -4.96
C HIS A 19 15.30 2.90 -6.21
N PRO A 20 16.58 2.54 -6.37
CA PRO A 20 17.41 2.89 -7.52
C PRO A 20 17.09 2.02 -8.75
N TYR A 21 15.80 2.01 -9.12
CA TYR A 21 15.20 1.20 -10.18
C TYR A 21 14.49 2.10 -11.19
N TYR A 22 14.64 1.81 -12.47
CA TYR A 22 13.87 2.49 -13.51
C TYR A 22 13.52 1.55 -14.65
N VAL A 23 12.44 1.90 -15.36
CA VAL A 23 11.92 1.16 -16.50
C VAL A 23 12.07 1.98 -17.77
N VAL A 24 12.34 1.31 -18.88
CA VAL A 24 12.43 1.93 -20.21
C VAL A 24 11.59 1.13 -21.19
N VAL A 25 10.62 1.82 -21.79
CA VAL A 25 9.78 1.28 -22.88
C VAL A 25 10.24 1.84 -24.21
N ASP A 26 10.48 0.96 -25.18
CA ASP A 26 10.67 1.33 -26.57
C ASP A 26 9.31 1.62 -27.22
N PRO A 27 8.99 2.88 -27.57
CA PRO A 27 7.67 3.25 -28.09
C PRO A 27 7.38 2.66 -29.48
N ASP A 28 8.39 2.25 -30.24
CA ASP A 28 8.19 1.71 -31.60
C ASP A 28 7.86 0.21 -31.56
N THR A 29 8.41 -0.51 -30.58
CA THR A 29 8.27 -1.98 -30.48
C THR A 29 7.45 -2.45 -29.29
N GLY A 30 7.25 -1.58 -28.30
CA GLY A 30 6.68 -1.92 -26.98
C GLY A 30 7.62 -2.74 -26.09
N ASN A 31 8.82 -3.08 -26.58
CA ASN A 31 9.79 -3.83 -25.80
C ASN A 31 10.24 -3.00 -24.60
N THR A 32 10.23 -3.64 -23.45
CA THR A 32 10.51 -3.03 -22.17
C THR A 32 11.73 -3.70 -21.54
N HIS A 33 12.61 -2.89 -20.98
CA HIS A 33 13.66 -3.35 -20.06
C HIS A 33 13.64 -2.50 -18.80
N SER A 34 14.17 -3.03 -17.71
CA SER A 34 14.38 -2.26 -16.48
C SER A 34 15.78 -2.45 -15.94
N VAL A 35 16.21 -1.50 -15.12
CA VAL A 35 17.57 -1.44 -14.57
C VAL A 35 17.49 -1.14 -13.09
N LEU A 36 18.14 -1.97 -12.29
CA LEU A 36 18.39 -1.75 -10.86
C LEU A 36 19.89 -1.49 -10.65
N LEU A 37 20.23 -0.41 -9.96
CA LEU A 37 21.55 -0.25 -9.34
C LEU A 37 21.44 -0.70 -7.88
N PHE A 38 21.89 -1.91 -7.57
CA PHE A 38 21.75 -2.48 -6.23
C PHE A 38 22.80 -1.90 -5.28
N ASN A 39 22.51 -0.70 -4.77
CA ASN A 39 23.39 0.11 -3.93
C ASN A 39 22.54 0.92 -2.93
N SER A 40 22.90 0.88 -1.66
CA SER A 40 22.16 1.51 -0.55
C SER A 40 22.76 2.84 -0.08
N ASN A 41 23.90 3.26 -0.62
CA ASN A 41 24.46 4.56 -0.28
C ASN A 41 23.62 5.67 -0.92
N ALA A 42 23.61 6.84 -0.28
CA ALA A 42 22.94 8.01 -0.83
C ALA A 42 23.42 8.29 -2.27
N MET A 43 22.46 8.60 -3.14
CA MET A 43 22.76 8.78 -4.56
C MET A 43 21.89 9.83 -5.21
N GLU A 44 22.32 10.28 -6.39
CA GLU A 44 21.56 11.16 -7.25
C GLU A 44 21.44 10.57 -8.65
N TYR A 45 20.37 10.91 -9.34
CA TYR A 45 20.24 10.68 -10.77
C TYR A 45 20.04 12.00 -11.52
N SER A 46 20.35 11.99 -12.81
CA SER A 46 19.99 13.08 -13.72
C SER A 46 19.72 12.52 -15.11
N THR A 47 18.63 12.95 -15.73
CA THR A 47 18.31 12.67 -17.13
C THR A 47 18.65 13.85 -18.01
N PHE A 48 19.09 13.57 -19.24
CA PHE A 48 19.41 14.58 -20.23
C PHE A 48 19.37 13.97 -21.64
N THR A 49 19.34 14.82 -22.65
CA THR A 49 19.42 14.39 -24.05
C THR A 49 20.84 14.60 -24.55
N LEU A 50 21.42 13.56 -25.16
CA LEU A 50 22.71 13.62 -25.82
C LEU A 50 22.64 14.52 -27.07
N PRO A 51 23.78 15.04 -27.58
CA PRO A 51 23.79 15.86 -28.79
C PRO A 51 23.18 15.21 -30.04
N ASP A 52 23.11 13.88 -30.08
CA ASP A 52 22.50 13.09 -31.15
C ASP A 52 21.01 12.78 -30.95
N GLY A 53 20.38 13.36 -29.91
CA GLY A 53 18.96 13.23 -29.62
C GLY A 53 18.57 12.03 -28.75
N ARG A 54 19.51 11.16 -28.37
CA ARG A 54 19.23 10.02 -27.49
C ARG A 54 19.06 10.46 -26.03
N PRO A 55 18.09 9.91 -25.28
CA PRO A 55 18.04 10.13 -23.83
C PRO A 55 19.20 9.43 -23.14
N ALA A 56 19.67 9.99 -22.03
CA ALA A 56 20.68 9.42 -21.17
C ALA A 56 20.32 9.66 -19.70
N VAL A 57 20.74 8.72 -18.86
CA VAL A 57 20.66 8.81 -17.40
C VAL A 57 22.08 8.69 -16.83
N THR A 58 22.39 9.52 -15.84
CA THR A 58 23.60 9.40 -15.02
C THR A 58 23.19 9.14 -13.58
N LEU A 59 23.67 8.03 -13.02
CA LEU A 59 23.56 7.70 -11.59
C LEU A 59 24.87 8.07 -10.88
N ARG A 60 24.79 8.70 -9.71
CA ARG A 60 25.94 9.16 -8.90
C ARG A 60 25.73 8.70 -7.46
N THR A 61 26.37 7.60 -7.07
CA THR A 61 26.40 7.14 -5.67
C THR A 61 27.67 7.64 -4.96
N ILE A 62 27.56 7.90 -3.66
CA ILE A 62 28.68 8.36 -2.82
C ILE A 62 29.46 7.22 -2.14
N GLY A 63 29.05 5.97 -2.37
CA GLY A 63 29.67 4.81 -1.73
C GLY A 63 29.31 3.48 -2.41
N GLY A 64 29.77 2.40 -1.79
CA GLY A 64 29.48 1.05 -2.26
C GLY A 64 30.14 0.70 -3.60
N ILE A 65 29.49 -0.17 -4.36
CA ILE A 65 29.93 -0.61 -5.69
C ILE A 65 28.86 -0.32 -6.74
N LEU A 66 29.24 -0.44 -8.02
CA LEU A 66 28.29 -0.41 -9.14
C LEU A 66 27.83 -1.84 -9.46
N ASP A 67 26.75 -2.26 -8.83
CA ASP A 67 26.12 -3.56 -9.06
C ASP A 67 24.83 -3.38 -9.88
N PHE A 68 24.92 -3.58 -11.18
CA PHE A 68 23.81 -3.35 -12.11
C PHE A 68 23.13 -4.65 -12.49
N HIS A 69 21.81 -4.67 -12.33
CA HIS A 69 20.94 -5.72 -12.84
C HIS A 69 20.05 -5.15 -13.95
N ILE A 70 20.00 -5.85 -15.08
CA ILE A 70 19.21 -5.46 -16.25
C ILE A 70 18.22 -6.58 -16.55
N PHE A 71 16.94 -6.25 -16.55
CA PHE A 71 15.83 -7.16 -16.82
C PHE A 71 15.30 -6.88 -18.22
N THR A 72 15.22 -7.88 -19.08
CA THR A 72 15.12 -7.69 -20.53
C THR A 72 13.70 -7.84 -21.10
N GLY A 73 12.70 -8.13 -20.26
CA GLY A 73 11.29 -8.18 -20.65
C GLY A 73 10.91 -9.42 -21.47
N PRO A 74 10.07 -9.31 -22.52
CA PRO A 74 9.90 -8.10 -23.35
C PRO A 74 8.79 -7.13 -22.93
N THR A 75 7.85 -7.50 -22.05
CA THR A 75 6.77 -6.59 -21.61
C THR A 75 7.07 -5.94 -20.26
N LEU A 76 6.28 -4.93 -19.86
CA LEU A 76 6.38 -4.34 -18.51
C LEU A 76 6.16 -5.40 -17.42
N GLU A 77 5.15 -6.24 -17.59
CA GLU A 77 4.87 -7.32 -16.65
C GLU A 77 6.03 -8.33 -16.62
N ASP A 78 6.67 -8.65 -17.75
CA ASP A 78 7.82 -9.56 -17.73
C ASP A 78 9.01 -8.98 -16.97
N VAL A 79 9.33 -7.68 -17.13
CA VAL A 79 10.41 -7.06 -16.36
C VAL A 79 10.08 -6.99 -14.87
N ASN A 80 8.82 -6.71 -14.50
CA ASN A 80 8.39 -6.67 -13.10
C ASN A 80 8.50 -8.05 -12.46
N LYS A 81 8.10 -9.12 -13.16
CA LYS A 81 8.29 -10.51 -12.71
C LYS A 81 9.77 -10.85 -12.53
N GLN A 82 10.61 -10.49 -13.50
CA GLN A 82 12.06 -10.75 -13.42
C GLN A 82 12.72 -10.01 -12.25
N TYR A 83 12.33 -8.75 -12.02
CA TYR A 83 12.78 -7.95 -10.89
C TYR A 83 12.31 -8.54 -9.55
N ALA A 84 11.02 -8.84 -9.41
CA ALA A 84 10.45 -9.44 -8.20
C ALA A 84 11.07 -10.81 -7.88
N GLN A 85 11.36 -11.63 -8.89
CA GLN A 85 12.08 -12.90 -8.70
C GLN A 85 13.50 -12.71 -8.13
N MET A 86 14.16 -11.60 -8.42
CA MET A 86 15.48 -11.28 -7.87
C MET A 86 15.38 -10.76 -6.43
N VAL A 87 14.53 -9.76 -6.20
CA VAL A 87 14.52 -9.03 -4.91
C VAL A 87 13.59 -9.66 -3.86
N GLY A 88 12.68 -10.53 -4.27
CA GLY A 88 11.69 -11.17 -3.43
C GLY A 88 10.27 -10.89 -3.95
N LEU A 89 9.48 -11.96 -4.09
CA LEU A 89 8.07 -11.85 -4.45
C LEU A 89 7.29 -11.17 -3.31
N PRO A 90 6.27 -10.36 -3.62
CA PRO A 90 5.44 -9.70 -2.61
C PRO A 90 4.82 -10.70 -1.61
N ALA A 91 4.68 -10.29 -0.35
CA ALA A 91 3.88 -11.03 0.62
C ALA A 91 2.43 -11.14 0.13
N PHE A 92 1.80 -12.29 0.34
CA PHE A 92 0.38 -12.42 0.07
C PHE A 92 -0.40 -11.84 1.26
N PRO A 93 -1.22 -10.78 1.07
CA PRO A 93 -1.95 -10.17 2.18
C PRO A 93 -3.05 -11.11 2.71
N PRO A 94 -3.40 -11.06 4.01
CA PRO A 94 -4.69 -11.57 4.45
C PRO A 94 -5.82 -10.72 3.85
N TYR A 95 -6.94 -11.34 3.52
CA TYR A 95 -8.06 -10.73 2.81
C TYR A 95 -8.61 -9.48 3.52
N TRP A 96 -8.70 -9.52 4.86
CA TRP A 96 -9.17 -8.37 5.66
C TRP A 96 -8.30 -7.13 5.50
N SER A 97 -7.00 -7.28 5.17
CA SER A 97 -6.11 -6.13 5.00
C SER A 97 -6.41 -5.35 3.72
N LEU A 98 -7.14 -5.95 2.77
CA LEU A 98 -7.70 -5.26 1.60
C LEU A 98 -8.96 -4.46 1.92
N GLY A 99 -9.55 -4.62 3.12
CA GLY A 99 -10.67 -3.81 3.57
C GLY A 99 -10.29 -2.33 3.76
N PHE A 100 -11.22 -1.54 4.26
CA PHE A 100 -10.99 -0.12 4.55
C PHE A 100 -10.44 0.06 5.96
N HIS A 101 -9.39 0.87 6.09
CA HIS A 101 -8.72 1.20 7.35
C HIS A 101 -9.07 2.63 7.75
N LEU A 102 -9.42 2.84 9.03
CA LEU A 102 -9.64 4.17 9.57
C LEU A 102 -8.61 4.46 10.67
N SER A 103 -8.02 5.65 10.60
CA SER A 103 -6.95 6.09 11.48
C SER A 103 -7.00 7.59 11.71
N ARG A 104 -6.35 8.06 12.78
CA ARG A 104 -5.88 9.44 12.91
C ARG A 104 -4.78 9.49 13.97
N TYR A 105 -3.88 10.47 13.83
CA TYR A 105 -3.14 11.01 14.94
C TYR A 105 -4.06 11.99 15.70
N GLY A 106 -4.27 11.76 16.98
CA GLY A 106 -5.04 12.62 17.89
C GLY A 106 -6.36 12.05 18.39
N TYR A 107 -6.59 10.72 18.35
CA TYR A 107 -7.71 10.16 19.14
C TYR A 107 -7.44 10.38 20.62
N ALA A 108 -8.39 10.95 21.36
CA ALA A 108 -8.17 11.33 22.76
C ALA A 108 -8.33 10.18 23.75
N SER A 109 -9.04 9.11 23.39
CA SER A 109 -9.31 7.96 24.27
C SER A 109 -9.97 6.81 23.53
N THR A 110 -10.08 5.65 24.19
CA THR A 110 -10.91 4.52 23.73
C THR A 110 -12.37 4.90 23.49
N ASN A 111 -12.93 5.85 24.23
CA ASN A 111 -14.32 6.31 24.04
C ASN A 111 -14.51 7.05 22.71
N GLU A 112 -13.54 7.87 22.30
CA GLU A 112 -13.62 8.56 21.00
C GLU A 112 -13.58 7.55 19.86
N VAL A 113 -12.72 6.52 19.96
CA VAL A 113 -12.67 5.43 18.98
C VAL A 113 -14.03 4.72 18.86
N ARG A 114 -14.70 4.45 19.99
CA ARG A 114 -16.07 3.88 19.99
C ARG A 114 -17.08 4.80 19.33
N GLU A 115 -17.04 6.11 19.62
CA GLU A 115 -17.94 7.09 19.00
C GLU A 115 -17.76 7.17 17.48
N VAL A 116 -16.52 7.14 17.01
CA VAL A 116 -16.19 7.09 15.59
C VAL A 116 -16.69 5.78 14.96
N ARG A 117 -16.46 4.64 15.61
CA ARG A 117 -16.92 3.34 15.12
C ARG A 117 -18.45 3.29 14.99
N GLU A 118 -19.18 3.78 15.99
CA GLU A 118 -20.64 3.83 15.95
C GLU A 118 -21.16 4.77 14.86
N ARG A 119 -20.46 5.89 14.62
CA ARG A 119 -20.77 6.78 13.50
C ARG A 119 -20.60 6.10 12.14
N MET A 120 -19.49 5.36 11.94
CA MET A 120 -19.24 4.59 10.71
C MET A 120 -20.32 3.53 10.47
N LYS A 121 -20.69 2.78 11.51
CA LYS A 121 -21.79 1.79 11.47
C LYS A 121 -23.13 2.44 11.13
N ALA A 122 -23.48 3.54 11.79
CA ALA A 122 -24.76 4.24 11.61
C ALA A 122 -24.95 4.74 10.16
N MET A 123 -23.85 5.08 9.49
CA MET A 123 -23.86 5.51 8.09
C MET A 123 -23.75 4.36 7.08
N GLY A 124 -23.55 3.12 7.55
CA GLY A 124 -23.39 1.94 6.72
C GLY A 124 -22.10 1.97 5.89
N ILE A 125 -21.02 2.49 6.45
CA ILE A 125 -19.72 2.59 5.77
C ILE A 125 -18.89 1.32 6.10
N PRO A 126 -18.44 0.56 5.07
CA PRO A 126 -17.57 -0.60 5.30
C PRO A 126 -16.24 -0.23 5.96
N GLN A 127 -15.80 -1.04 6.93
CA GLN A 127 -14.53 -0.87 7.66
C GLN A 127 -14.08 -2.23 8.20
N ASP A 128 -12.84 -2.62 7.93
CA ASP A 128 -12.24 -3.84 8.48
C ASP A 128 -11.22 -3.55 9.57
N VAL A 129 -10.61 -2.36 9.58
CA VAL A 129 -9.48 -2.09 10.45
C VAL A 129 -9.64 -0.75 11.14
N GLN A 130 -9.42 -0.77 12.46
CA GLN A 130 -9.16 0.43 13.24
C GLN A 130 -7.65 0.51 13.48
N THR A 131 -7.06 1.65 13.15
CA THR A 131 -5.64 1.91 13.37
C THR A 131 -5.47 2.98 14.44
N LEU A 132 -4.53 2.75 15.37
CA LEU A 132 -4.20 3.67 16.45
C LEU A 132 -2.79 4.22 16.26
N ASP A 133 -2.67 5.54 16.31
CA ASP A 133 -1.41 6.29 16.33
C ASP A 133 -0.86 6.39 17.77
N ILE A 134 0.25 7.11 17.98
CA ILE A 134 1.04 7.16 19.22
C ILE A 134 0.26 7.66 20.45
N ASP A 135 -0.94 8.24 20.28
CA ASP A 135 -1.78 8.73 21.36
C ASP A 135 -2.15 7.65 22.37
N TYR A 136 -2.20 6.38 21.94
CA TYR A 136 -2.52 5.28 22.84
C TYR A 136 -1.43 5.03 23.88
N MET A 137 -0.19 5.39 23.59
CA MET A 137 1.00 5.07 24.38
C MET A 137 1.12 5.95 25.62
N GLU A 138 1.67 5.41 26.71
CA GLU A 138 2.04 6.21 27.87
C GLU A 138 3.25 7.09 27.51
N ARG A 139 3.05 8.41 27.40
CA ARG A 139 4.10 9.38 27.05
C ARG A 139 4.86 9.01 25.77
N PHE A 140 4.15 8.49 24.77
CA PHE A 140 4.67 8.08 23.47
C PHE A 140 5.74 6.97 23.54
N ARG A 141 5.70 6.13 24.58
CA ARG A 141 6.64 5.02 24.76
C ARG A 141 6.05 3.75 24.14
N ASP A 142 6.78 3.15 23.21
CA ASP A 142 6.48 1.84 22.65
C ASP A 142 6.13 0.78 23.71
N PHE A 143 5.32 -0.22 23.33
CA PHE A 143 4.91 -1.32 24.22
C PHE A 143 4.22 -0.89 25.52
N THR A 144 3.61 0.30 25.54
CA THR A 144 2.78 0.79 26.65
C THR A 144 1.43 1.29 26.13
N TYR A 145 0.46 1.44 27.03
CA TYR A 145 -0.71 2.27 26.78
C TYR A 145 -1.00 3.15 27.99
N ASP A 146 -1.48 4.38 27.79
CA ASP A 146 -1.74 5.30 28.90
C ASP A 146 -2.90 4.75 29.77
N PRO A 147 -2.70 4.56 31.08
CA PRO A 147 -3.70 3.95 31.96
C PRO A 147 -4.96 4.81 32.16
N VAL A 148 -4.97 6.07 31.73
CA VAL A 148 -6.11 6.99 31.93
C VAL A 148 -7.03 7.04 30.70
N PRO A 149 -6.70 7.69 29.57
CA PRO A 149 -7.54 7.68 28.37
C PRO A 149 -7.59 6.34 27.63
N TRP A 150 -6.62 5.45 27.85
CA TRP A 150 -6.48 4.17 27.14
C TRP A 150 -6.45 2.96 28.08
N GLY A 151 -6.79 3.14 29.37
CA GLY A 151 -6.72 2.10 30.39
C GLY A 151 -7.56 0.84 30.11
N ASP A 152 -8.56 0.95 29.25
CA ASP A 152 -9.42 -0.15 28.78
C ASP A 152 -9.16 -0.52 27.31
N LEU A 153 -8.00 -0.18 26.73
CA LEU A 153 -7.60 -0.58 25.38
C LEU A 153 -7.74 -2.10 25.12
N PRO A 154 -7.43 -3.01 26.06
CA PRO A 154 -7.70 -4.44 25.86
C PRO A 154 -9.19 -4.75 25.66
N ALA A 155 -10.09 -4.03 26.35
CA ALA A 155 -11.53 -4.19 26.18
C ALA A 155 -12.01 -3.63 24.82
N LEU A 156 -11.51 -2.46 24.43
CA LEU A 156 -11.77 -1.90 23.08
C LEU A 156 -11.33 -2.87 21.98
N THR A 157 -10.16 -3.50 22.12
CA THR A 157 -9.66 -4.49 21.15
C THR A 157 -10.63 -5.66 20.99
N GLN A 158 -11.14 -6.19 22.11
CA GLN A 158 -12.13 -7.28 22.08
C GLN A 158 -13.47 -6.82 21.48
N GLU A 159 -13.89 -5.58 21.73
CA GLU A 159 -15.10 -5.00 21.11
C GLU A 159 -14.96 -4.90 19.59
N LEU A 160 -13.80 -4.42 19.10
CA LEU A 160 -13.49 -4.38 17.67
C LEU A 160 -13.52 -5.77 17.05
N HIS A 161 -12.91 -6.78 17.69
CA HIS A 161 -12.96 -8.16 17.22
C HIS A 161 -14.39 -8.73 17.19
N ASN A 162 -15.22 -8.41 18.18
CA ASN A 162 -16.63 -8.82 18.20
C ASN A 162 -17.45 -8.15 17.08
N ASP A 163 -17.03 -6.97 16.62
CA ASP A 163 -17.57 -6.26 15.46
C ASP A 163 -16.94 -6.71 14.13
N ASN A 164 -16.17 -7.81 14.12
CA ASN A 164 -15.42 -8.33 12.97
C ASN A 164 -14.31 -7.42 12.44
N LEU A 165 -13.86 -6.44 13.23
CA LEU A 165 -12.73 -5.57 12.89
C LEU A 165 -11.40 -6.16 13.37
N LYS A 166 -10.32 -5.60 12.83
CA LYS A 166 -8.93 -5.84 13.23
C LYS A 166 -8.34 -4.56 13.82
N LEU A 167 -7.34 -4.70 14.68
CA LEU A 167 -6.62 -3.59 15.29
C LEU A 167 -5.19 -3.51 14.75
N THR A 168 -4.84 -2.36 14.17
CA THR A 168 -3.45 -2.00 13.88
C THR A 168 -2.96 -0.98 14.90
N ILE A 169 -1.75 -1.17 15.44
CA ILE A 169 -1.10 -0.20 16.32
C ILE A 169 0.20 0.29 15.68
N ILE A 170 0.52 1.57 15.87
CA ILE A 170 1.81 2.12 15.52
C ILE A 170 2.90 1.69 16.52
N LEU A 171 4.14 1.51 16.06
CA LEU A 171 5.34 1.40 16.87
C LEU A 171 6.46 2.23 16.20
N ASP A 172 7.28 2.86 17.03
CA ASP A 172 8.43 3.64 16.57
C ASP A 172 9.74 2.93 16.97
N PRO A 173 10.77 2.90 16.11
CA PRO A 173 12.02 2.23 16.44
C PRO A 173 12.73 2.85 17.65
N ALA A 174 12.51 4.12 17.96
CA ALA A 174 13.25 4.84 18.99
C ALA A 174 12.79 4.47 20.42
N VAL A 175 13.71 3.93 21.23
CA VAL A 175 13.42 3.42 22.58
C VAL A 175 13.93 4.39 23.65
N VAL A 176 13.08 4.73 24.61
CA VAL A 176 13.43 5.66 25.72
C VAL A 176 14.58 5.17 26.59
N ILE A 177 15.47 6.10 26.96
CA ILE A 177 16.52 5.92 27.97
C ILE A 177 15.92 6.14 29.37
N ASP A 178 15.35 5.09 29.94
CA ASP A 178 14.84 5.04 31.33
C ASP A 178 15.06 3.63 31.90
N TRP A 179 16.34 3.24 32.02
CA TRP A 179 16.76 1.86 32.32
C TRP A 179 16.13 1.27 33.59
N ASP A 180 15.84 2.10 34.59
CA ASP A 180 15.33 1.63 35.87
C ASP A 180 13.80 1.50 35.90
N ASN A 181 13.07 2.20 35.02
CA ASN A 181 11.61 2.30 35.09
C ASN A 181 10.89 1.94 33.77
N TYR A 182 11.64 1.60 32.71
CA TYR A 182 11.08 1.22 31.42
C TYR A 182 11.60 -0.17 30.98
N PRO A 183 10.85 -1.24 31.29
CA PRO A 183 11.29 -2.62 31.07
C PRO A 183 11.73 -2.96 29.63
N PRO A 184 11.05 -2.47 28.55
CA PRO A 184 11.52 -2.71 27.19
C PRO A 184 12.92 -2.16 26.93
N GLY A 185 13.21 -0.95 27.42
CA GLY A 185 14.55 -0.35 27.34
C GLY A 185 15.60 -1.15 28.11
N GLN A 186 15.27 -1.60 29.33
CA GLN A 186 16.19 -2.40 30.15
C GLN A 186 16.50 -3.77 29.51
N ARG A 187 15.48 -4.49 29.03
CA ARG A 187 15.69 -5.76 28.32
C ARG A 187 16.48 -5.58 27.03
N GLY A 188 16.22 -4.53 26.27
CA GLY A 188 16.99 -4.19 25.06
C GLY A 188 18.46 -3.91 25.37
N LYS A 189 18.74 -3.23 26.48
CA LYS A 189 20.10 -2.99 26.97
C LYS A 189 20.79 -4.30 27.35
N ASP A 190 20.11 -5.17 28.10
CA ASP A 190 20.63 -6.48 28.50
C ASP A 190 20.89 -7.42 27.30
N ALA A 191 20.11 -7.27 26.23
CA ALA A 191 20.25 -8.01 24.98
C ALA A 191 21.29 -7.42 24.00
N ASP A 192 21.95 -6.31 24.34
CA ASP A 192 22.79 -5.53 23.45
C ASP A 192 22.09 -5.12 22.14
N ALA A 193 20.81 -4.74 22.21
CA ALA A 193 19.97 -4.49 21.05
C ALA A 193 20.29 -3.17 20.31
N PHE A 194 20.85 -2.18 21.01
CA PHE A 194 20.95 -0.83 20.47
C PHE A 194 22.21 -0.56 19.64
N ILE A 195 22.11 0.41 18.73
CA ILE A 195 23.19 0.90 17.88
C ILE A 195 24.25 1.59 18.73
N LYS A 196 25.51 1.35 18.35
CA LYS A 196 26.70 1.89 19.03
C LYS A 196 27.49 2.80 18.10
N TRP A 197 28.38 3.59 18.69
CA TRP A 197 29.36 4.35 17.93
C TRP A 197 30.39 3.43 17.28
N TYR A 198 30.83 3.78 16.06
CA TYR A 198 31.86 2.99 15.35
C TYR A 198 33.22 3.05 16.05
N SER A 199 33.50 4.14 16.76
CA SER A 199 34.69 4.32 17.59
C SER A 199 34.48 5.42 18.62
N ASP A 200 35.14 5.31 19.77
CA ASP A 200 35.08 6.27 20.87
C ASP A 200 35.42 7.72 20.47
N ILE A 201 36.17 7.90 19.39
CA ILE A 201 36.56 9.22 18.87
C ILE A 201 35.39 9.99 18.24
N TYR A 202 34.30 9.29 17.90
CA TYR A 202 33.12 9.90 17.27
C TYR A 202 32.03 10.27 18.28
N ILE A 203 32.18 9.85 19.53
CA ILE A 203 31.22 10.11 20.60
C ILE A 203 31.23 11.62 20.92
N PRO A 204 30.08 12.30 20.83
CA PRO A 204 29.96 13.71 21.19
C PRO A 204 30.43 13.96 22.63
N SER A 205 31.14 15.07 22.82
CA SER A 205 31.74 15.38 24.14
C SER A 205 30.71 15.66 25.23
N ASP A 206 29.51 16.08 24.83
CA ASP A 206 28.35 16.39 25.67
C ASP A 206 27.40 15.18 25.85
N GLN A 207 27.72 14.02 25.27
CA GLN A 207 26.92 12.82 25.46
C GLN A 207 26.99 12.32 26.91
N ASP A 208 25.85 11.86 27.43
CA ASP A 208 25.73 11.31 28.77
C ASP A 208 26.73 10.14 28.98
N PRO A 209 27.63 10.23 29.98
CA PRO A 209 28.60 9.18 30.27
C PRO A 209 27.99 7.82 30.62
N THR A 210 26.75 7.79 31.12
CA THR A 210 26.04 6.55 31.50
C THR A 210 25.56 5.74 30.30
N CYS A 211 25.44 6.39 29.14
CA CYS A 211 24.98 5.80 27.88
C CYS A 211 26.01 6.00 26.76
N ARG A 212 27.29 6.12 27.12
CA ARG A 212 28.39 6.50 26.21
C ARG A 212 28.56 5.54 25.03
N ASP A 213 28.25 4.25 25.24
CA ASP A 213 28.40 3.22 24.21
C ASP A 213 27.36 3.33 23.08
N TYR A 214 26.19 3.92 23.36
CA TYR A 214 25.05 3.97 22.45
C TYR A 214 24.96 5.30 21.71
N VAL A 215 24.29 5.29 20.56
CA VAL A 215 23.89 6.53 19.89
C VAL A 215 22.62 7.04 20.54
N ILE A 216 22.62 8.31 20.94
CA ILE A 216 21.49 8.95 21.60
C ILE A 216 20.79 9.91 20.64
N GLY A 217 19.47 9.82 20.55
CA GLY A 217 18.62 10.71 19.77
C GLY A 217 17.44 11.25 20.56
N TYR A 218 16.45 11.74 19.82
CA TYR A 218 15.17 12.23 20.32
C TYR A 218 14.11 12.14 19.22
N VAL A 219 12.93 11.62 19.57
CA VAL A 219 11.76 11.48 18.67
C VAL A 219 10.50 11.94 19.42
N TRP A 220 9.43 11.12 19.48
CA TRP A 220 8.17 11.46 20.13
C TRP A 220 8.18 11.44 21.65
N PRO A 221 8.82 10.47 22.33
CA PRO A 221 8.88 10.47 23.78
C PRO A 221 9.50 11.76 24.33
N ASP A 222 9.02 12.18 25.50
CA ASP A 222 9.47 13.41 26.17
C ASP A 222 10.88 13.34 26.80
N THR A 223 11.71 12.41 26.34
CA THR A 223 13.08 12.19 26.81
C THR A 223 13.94 11.57 25.70
N LYS A 224 15.25 11.50 25.93
CA LYS A 224 16.23 10.97 24.97
C LYS A 224 16.00 9.49 24.68
N THR A 225 16.30 9.09 23.45
CA THR A 225 16.08 7.73 22.94
C THR A 225 17.38 7.09 22.45
N VAL A 226 17.37 5.76 22.34
CA VAL A 226 18.35 4.94 21.61
C VAL A 226 17.64 4.21 20.47
N PHE A 227 18.41 3.74 19.50
CA PHE A 227 17.89 3.08 18.31
C PHE A 227 18.30 1.60 18.25
N PRO A 228 17.38 0.65 18.05
CA PRO A 228 17.68 -0.75 17.81
C PRO A 228 18.51 -0.95 16.55
N ASP A 229 19.44 -1.90 16.60
CA ASP A 229 20.20 -2.37 15.44
C ASP A 229 19.58 -3.66 14.90
N PHE A 230 18.63 -3.54 13.98
CA PHE A 230 17.89 -4.68 13.43
C PHE A 230 18.74 -5.63 12.56
N PHE A 231 20.03 -5.34 12.31
CA PHE A 231 20.94 -6.31 11.73
C PHE A 231 21.31 -7.42 12.73
N LYS A 232 21.31 -7.14 14.04
CA LYS A 232 21.73 -8.10 15.07
C LYS A 232 20.67 -9.18 15.30
N PRO A 233 21.06 -10.46 15.38
CA PRO A 233 20.16 -11.51 15.82
C PRO A 233 19.58 -11.28 17.23
N SER A 234 20.36 -10.68 18.15
CA SER A 234 19.88 -10.39 19.52
C SER A 234 18.81 -9.30 19.53
N THR A 235 18.94 -8.26 18.71
CA THR A 235 17.90 -7.24 18.53
C THR A 235 16.61 -7.85 17.99
N LYS A 236 16.70 -8.72 16.98
CA LYS A 236 15.50 -9.39 16.43
C LYS A 236 14.80 -10.27 17.48
N ALA A 237 15.58 -10.95 18.33
CA ALA A 237 15.03 -11.77 19.41
C ALA A 237 14.35 -10.90 20.49
N TRP A 238 15.00 -9.80 20.90
CA TRP A 238 14.44 -8.83 21.83
C TRP A 238 13.17 -8.18 21.28
N TRP A 239 13.20 -7.70 20.04
CA TRP A 239 12.05 -7.08 19.39
C TRP A 239 10.83 -8.00 19.36
N LYS A 240 11.03 -9.28 19.01
CA LYS A 240 9.98 -10.30 19.07
C LYS A 240 9.45 -10.50 20.49
N GLU A 241 10.34 -10.52 21.49
CA GLU A 241 9.94 -10.68 22.89
C GLU A 241 9.06 -9.50 23.35
N GLU A 242 9.44 -8.26 23.02
CA GLU A 242 8.63 -7.08 23.35
C GLU A 242 7.27 -7.07 22.65
N LEU A 243 7.25 -7.40 21.35
CA LEU A 243 6.00 -7.57 20.60
C LEU A 243 5.10 -8.62 21.28
N ASN A 244 5.64 -9.79 21.62
CA ASN A 244 4.86 -10.84 22.27
C ASN A 244 4.34 -10.43 23.65
N ILE A 245 5.16 -9.75 24.46
CA ILE A 245 4.75 -9.23 25.78
C ILE A 245 3.61 -8.21 25.64
N PHE A 246 3.69 -7.31 24.65
CA PHE A 246 2.63 -6.33 24.43
C PHE A 246 1.36 -6.99 23.88
N TYR A 247 1.51 -7.98 22.99
CA TYR A 247 0.39 -8.77 22.46
C TYR A 247 -0.41 -9.48 23.56
N GLU A 248 0.25 -9.99 24.61
CA GLU A 248 -0.41 -10.58 25.78
C GLU A 248 -1.32 -9.58 26.53
N SER A 249 -1.08 -8.28 26.37
CA SER A 249 -1.89 -7.21 26.97
C SER A 249 -2.94 -6.67 26.00
N VAL A 250 -2.56 -6.45 24.74
CA VAL A 250 -3.40 -5.89 23.67
C VAL A 250 -3.30 -6.82 22.47
N ALA A 251 -4.36 -7.56 22.19
CA ALA A 251 -4.38 -8.54 21.10
C ALA A 251 -4.52 -7.88 19.71
N TYR A 252 -3.53 -7.07 19.31
CA TYR A 252 -3.47 -6.43 17.99
C TYR A 252 -3.30 -7.46 16.86
N ASP A 253 -3.69 -7.09 15.65
CA ASP A 253 -3.67 -7.96 14.47
C ASP A 253 -2.57 -7.58 13.46
N ALA A 254 -2.08 -6.34 13.53
CA ALA A 254 -1.03 -5.81 12.67
C ALA A 254 -0.21 -4.73 13.36
N ILE A 255 1.00 -4.51 12.84
CA ILE A 255 1.89 -3.46 13.30
C ILE A 255 2.12 -2.46 12.17
N TRP A 256 2.00 -1.18 12.51
CA TRP A 256 2.48 -0.07 11.71
C TRP A 256 3.82 0.40 12.29
N ILE A 257 4.93 0.13 11.60
CA ILE A 257 6.24 0.65 11.97
C ILE A 257 6.49 1.98 11.25
N ASP A 258 6.66 3.05 12.03
CA ASP A 258 6.89 4.40 11.52
C ASP A 258 8.27 4.94 11.93
N MET A 259 8.66 6.12 11.44
CA MET A 259 9.89 6.81 11.86
C MET A 259 11.18 6.03 11.57
N ASN A 260 11.13 5.10 10.61
CA ASN A 260 12.15 4.09 10.40
C ASN A 260 13.09 4.33 9.21
N GLU A 261 13.31 5.59 8.86
CA GLU A 261 14.38 5.98 7.92
C GLU A 261 15.81 5.65 8.39
N PRO A 262 16.23 5.78 9.67
CA PRO A 262 15.53 6.18 10.90
C PRO A 262 15.48 7.70 11.12
N ALA A 263 14.32 8.20 11.52
CA ALA A 263 14.13 9.60 11.84
C ALA A 263 14.71 9.95 13.21
N ASN A 264 15.33 11.13 13.30
CA ASN A 264 15.81 11.72 14.56
C ASN A 264 15.62 13.24 14.53
N PHE A 265 14.92 13.78 15.52
CA PHE A 265 14.55 15.19 15.49
C PHE A 265 15.71 16.11 15.89
N GLY A 266 15.90 17.16 15.10
CA GLY A 266 16.83 18.24 15.40
C GLY A 266 18.30 17.85 15.40
N THR A 267 18.70 16.75 14.73
CA THR A 267 20.12 16.41 14.55
C THR A 267 20.89 17.62 14.02
N ASN A 268 22.02 17.93 14.65
CA ASN A 268 22.88 19.09 14.41
C ASN A 268 22.27 20.47 14.78
N LEU A 269 20.99 20.58 15.12
CA LEU A 269 20.30 21.82 15.54
C LEU A 269 20.39 22.09 17.03
N ASP A 270 20.06 23.28 17.52
CA ASP A 270 20.14 23.56 18.96
C ASP A 270 19.21 22.66 19.80
N LYS A 271 18.02 22.37 19.27
CA LYS A 271 17.07 21.41 19.83
C LYS A 271 16.04 20.93 18.79
N PRO A 272 15.39 19.77 19.04
CA PRO A 272 14.17 19.34 18.34
C PRO A 272 13.02 20.35 18.42
N PHE A 273 12.12 20.33 17.43
CA PHE A 273 10.94 21.20 17.40
C PHE A 273 9.95 20.92 18.56
N ASN A 274 9.88 19.66 19.00
CA ASN A 274 9.05 19.17 20.11
C ASN A 274 9.86 18.94 21.40
N TRP A 275 11.04 19.56 21.55
CA TRP A 275 11.84 19.44 22.77
C TRP A 275 11.16 20.12 23.97
N PRO A 276 11.13 19.51 25.18
CA PRO A 276 10.43 20.09 26.32
C PRO A 276 11.07 21.42 26.74
N SER A 277 10.24 22.47 26.86
CA SER A 277 10.68 23.86 27.08
C SER A 277 11.44 24.09 28.38
N GLU A 278 11.22 23.20 29.35
CA GLU A 278 11.78 23.20 30.70
C GLU A 278 13.15 22.51 30.78
N LEU A 279 13.53 21.74 29.76
CA LEU A 279 14.84 21.07 29.69
C LEU A 279 15.87 21.99 29.01
N PRO A 280 17.16 21.88 29.38
CA PRO A 280 18.22 22.55 28.63
C PRO A 280 18.19 22.14 27.16
N ASP A 281 18.40 23.11 26.25
CA ASP A 281 18.47 22.85 24.81
C ASP A 281 19.50 21.75 24.52
N TRP A 282 19.09 20.73 23.77
CA TRP A 282 19.94 19.61 23.39
C TRP A 282 19.43 18.95 22.11
N SER A 283 20.36 18.45 21.30
CA SER A 283 20.09 17.47 20.24
C SER A 283 21.35 16.62 19.98
N LEU A 284 21.23 15.59 19.14
CA LEU A 284 22.39 14.85 18.65
C LEU A 284 23.29 15.75 17.79
N LYS A 285 24.56 15.90 18.19
CA LYS A 285 25.58 16.64 17.43
C LYS A 285 26.55 15.69 16.74
N CYS A 286 26.44 15.52 15.43
CA CYS A 286 27.30 14.61 14.70
C CYS A 286 28.71 15.17 14.50
N PRO A 287 29.78 14.36 14.63
CA PRO A 287 31.15 14.82 14.41
C PRO A 287 31.35 15.21 12.95
N TYR A 288 32.11 16.29 12.71
CA TYR A 288 32.46 16.71 11.35
C TYR A 288 33.42 15.70 10.71
N THR A 289 32.90 14.90 9.78
CA THR A 289 33.67 13.88 9.06
C THR A 289 33.34 13.92 7.57
N HIS A 290 34.21 13.33 6.75
CA HIS A 290 33.94 13.19 5.31
C HIS A 290 32.81 12.19 5.01
N TRP A 291 32.33 11.43 5.99
CA TRP A 291 31.14 10.59 5.81
C TRP A 291 29.88 11.42 5.96
N ASP A 292 29.85 12.31 6.95
CA ASP A 292 28.69 13.17 7.22
C ASP A 292 28.62 14.39 6.29
N SER A 293 29.77 14.79 5.75
CA SER A 293 29.94 15.83 4.73
C SER A 293 30.79 15.29 3.58
N PRO A 294 30.21 14.47 2.69
CA PRO A 294 30.96 13.80 1.62
C PRO A 294 31.57 14.78 0.61
N PRO A 295 32.71 14.41 -0.03
CA PRO A 295 33.33 15.23 -1.06
C PRO A 295 32.40 15.55 -2.24
N TYR A 296 31.49 14.63 -2.55
CA TYR A 296 30.36 14.87 -3.42
C TYR A 296 29.11 15.04 -2.56
N PRO A 297 28.67 16.28 -2.26
CA PRO A 297 27.42 16.49 -1.58
C PRO A 297 26.29 16.02 -2.50
N THR A 298 25.36 15.19 -2.05
CA THR A 298 24.20 14.81 -2.87
C THR A 298 23.17 15.95 -2.94
N LYS A 299 22.06 15.77 -3.67
CA LYS A 299 20.99 16.78 -3.75
C LYS A 299 20.38 17.02 -2.39
N PHE A 300 20.18 15.94 -1.63
CA PHE A 300 19.63 15.94 -0.28
C PHE A 300 20.31 17.04 0.55
N ILE A 301 21.64 17.02 0.64
CA ILE A 301 22.41 18.02 1.38
C ILE A 301 22.19 19.47 0.91
N ARG A 302 21.87 19.68 -0.38
CA ARG A 302 21.80 21.00 -1.01
C ARG A 302 20.38 21.56 -1.14
N VAL A 303 19.36 20.71 -1.05
CA VAL A 303 17.97 21.02 -1.42
C VAL A 303 17.05 20.40 -0.38
N GLY A 304 16.15 21.21 0.18
CA GLY A 304 15.17 20.77 1.18
C GLY A 304 15.42 21.38 2.55
N ASP A 305 14.80 20.79 3.57
CA ASP A 305 14.84 21.25 4.96
C ASP A 305 16.07 20.74 5.73
N ASN A 306 17.18 20.50 5.03
CA ASN A 306 18.44 20.02 5.62
C ASN A 306 19.25 21.20 6.16
N GLU A 307 18.81 21.70 7.31
CA GLU A 307 19.24 22.96 7.92
C GLU A 307 20.76 23.04 8.19
N SER A 308 21.42 21.92 8.50
CA SER A 308 22.86 21.91 8.77
C SER A 308 23.70 21.60 7.52
N GLY A 309 23.06 21.16 6.43
CA GLY A 309 23.71 20.80 5.18
C GLY A 309 24.56 19.54 5.33
N ARG A 310 24.05 18.53 6.04
CA ARG A 310 24.77 17.27 6.32
C ARG A 310 23.87 16.06 6.07
N LEU A 311 24.47 14.90 5.78
CA LEU A 311 23.70 13.66 5.58
C LEU A 311 22.95 13.20 6.83
N SER A 312 23.41 13.61 8.01
CA SER A 312 22.77 13.25 9.28
C SER A 312 21.56 14.11 9.66
N ASP A 313 21.23 15.13 8.87
CA ASP A 313 20.04 15.94 9.13
C ASP A 313 18.79 15.07 9.12
N HIS A 314 17.92 15.27 10.11
CA HIS A 314 16.71 14.46 10.37
C HIS A 314 16.96 12.97 10.64
N GLY A 315 18.21 12.53 10.80
CA GLY A 315 18.59 11.15 11.05
C GLY A 315 19.77 11.01 12.00
N MET A 316 20.49 9.89 11.90
CA MET A 316 21.63 9.58 12.77
C MET A 316 22.97 9.98 12.13
N CYS A 317 24.03 10.05 12.94
CA CYS A 317 25.36 10.34 12.42
C CYS A 317 25.85 9.25 11.47
N MET A 318 26.50 9.61 10.36
CA MET A 318 27.00 8.62 9.41
C MET A 318 28.08 7.69 9.99
N THR A 319 28.67 8.04 11.13
CA THR A 319 29.76 7.32 11.82
C THR A 319 29.29 6.38 12.94
N VAL A 320 28.02 5.98 12.91
CA VAL A 320 27.48 4.97 13.82
C VAL A 320 27.62 3.57 13.21
N ASN A 321 27.62 2.55 14.07
CA ASN A 321 27.93 1.18 13.71
C ASN A 321 26.72 0.26 13.87
N HIS A 322 26.40 -0.42 12.77
CA HIS A 322 25.51 -1.57 12.73
C HIS A 322 26.31 -2.86 12.65
N THR A 323 25.74 -3.98 13.07
CA THR A 323 26.40 -5.29 12.95
C THR A 323 25.40 -6.43 12.86
N ASP A 324 25.74 -7.45 12.07
CA ASP A 324 25.03 -8.75 12.04
C ASP A 324 25.58 -9.75 13.08
N GLY A 325 26.49 -9.28 13.96
CA GLY A 325 27.24 -10.10 14.92
C GLY A 325 28.56 -10.67 14.35
N VAL A 326 28.81 -10.52 13.05
CA VAL A 326 30.03 -11.00 12.37
C VAL A 326 30.79 -9.84 11.72
N LYS A 327 30.08 -8.98 11.00
CA LYS A 327 30.60 -7.81 10.30
C LYS A 327 30.06 -6.54 10.91
N ASN A 328 30.84 -5.48 10.80
CA ASN A 328 30.46 -4.13 11.16
C ASN A 328 30.16 -3.35 9.90
N PHE A 329 29.10 -2.54 9.94
CA PHE A 329 28.63 -1.71 8.84
C PHE A 329 28.48 -0.29 9.36
N MET A 330 29.06 0.66 8.63
CA MET A 330 28.89 2.06 8.95
C MET A 330 27.52 2.52 8.45
N HIS A 331 26.80 3.32 9.22
CA HIS A 331 25.47 3.81 8.83
C HIS A 331 25.49 4.57 7.50
N TYR A 332 26.61 5.21 7.15
CA TYR A 332 26.85 5.76 5.80
C TYR A 332 26.52 4.79 4.64
N ASP A 333 26.74 3.48 4.85
CA ASP A 333 26.48 2.43 3.85
C ASP A 333 25.10 1.78 3.99
N VAL A 334 24.53 1.78 5.20
CA VAL A 334 23.32 1.00 5.52
C VAL A 334 22.14 1.84 6.01
N HIS A 335 22.22 3.17 5.96
CA HIS A 335 21.14 4.09 6.33
C HIS A 335 19.82 3.69 5.65
N SER A 336 19.83 3.61 4.32
CA SER A 336 18.66 3.25 3.51
C SER A 336 18.18 1.79 3.67
N LEU A 337 18.80 1.02 4.58
CA LEU A 337 18.40 -0.36 4.92
C LEU A 337 17.75 -0.45 6.31
N TYR A 338 17.66 0.63 7.07
CA TYR A 338 17.12 0.61 8.43
C TYR A 338 15.68 0.09 8.45
N GLY A 339 14.76 0.78 7.77
CA GLY A 339 13.35 0.36 7.68
C GLY A 339 13.16 -1.01 7.04
N TRP A 340 13.97 -1.37 6.03
CA TRP A 340 13.95 -2.73 5.46
C TRP A 340 14.31 -3.80 6.51
N SER A 341 15.33 -3.53 7.34
CA SER A 341 15.80 -4.48 8.35
C SER A 341 14.83 -4.61 9.53
N GLU A 342 14.18 -3.51 9.93
CA GLU A 342 13.09 -3.52 10.91
C GLU A 342 11.88 -4.28 10.37
N THR A 343 11.44 -3.99 9.14
CA THR A 343 10.31 -4.68 8.50
C THR A 343 10.53 -6.19 8.47
N ASP A 344 11.73 -6.65 8.08
CA ASP A 344 12.09 -8.08 8.11
C ASP A 344 11.99 -8.67 9.52
N ALA A 345 12.45 -7.94 10.54
CA ALA A 345 12.42 -8.37 11.93
C ALA A 345 10.98 -8.45 12.45
N THR A 346 10.18 -7.41 12.23
CA THR A 346 8.77 -7.35 12.65
C THR A 346 7.95 -8.42 11.95
N PHE A 347 8.07 -8.56 10.63
CA PHE A 347 7.31 -9.57 9.87
C PHE A 347 7.57 -10.99 10.39
N LYS A 348 8.84 -11.35 10.59
CA LYS A 348 9.20 -12.68 11.13
C LYS A 348 8.74 -12.88 12.58
N ALA A 349 8.80 -11.84 13.41
CA ALA A 349 8.26 -11.89 14.76
C ALA A 349 6.76 -12.19 14.75
N LEU A 350 6.00 -11.50 13.88
CA LEU A 350 4.57 -11.72 13.74
C LEU A 350 4.22 -13.12 13.19
N GLN A 351 5.06 -13.74 12.34
CA GLN A 351 4.86 -15.14 11.94
C GLN A 351 4.91 -16.11 13.14
N GLU A 352 5.70 -15.80 14.17
CA GLU A 352 5.78 -16.60 15.38
C GLU A 352 4.68 -16.27 16.39
N ILE A 353 4.29 -15.00 16.50
CA ILE A 353 3.21 -14.54 17.41
C ILE A 353 1.84 -14.95 16.88
N PHE A 354 1.66 -14.96 15.56
CA PHE A 354 0.44 -15.40 14.86
C PHE A 354 0.72 -16.69 14.08
N PRO A 355 0.96 -17.82 14.77
CA PRO A 355 1.40 -19.05 14.11
C PRO A 355 0.38 -19.51 13.07
N GLY A 356 0.85 -19.67 11.83
CA GLY A 356 0.03 -20.12 10.71
C GLY A 356 -0.77 -19.02 10.01
N LYS A 357 -0.71 -17.77 10.46
CA LYS A 357 -1.41 -16.63 9.84
C LYS A 357 -0.46 -15.74 9.05
N ARG A 358 -1.00 -15.01 8.08
CA ARG A 358 -0.26 -14.01 7.29
C ARG A 358 -0.05 -12.72 8.10
N PRO A 359 1.20 -12.29 8.33
CA PRO A 359 1.47 -11.02 8.98
C PRO A 359 1.10 -9.82 8.11
N VAL A 360 0.78 -8.71 8.77
CA VAL A 360 0.68 -7.39 8.15
C VAL A 360 1.61 -6.44 8.89
N VAL A 361 2.58 -5.89 8.15
CA VAL A 361 3.50 -4.86 8.63
C VAL A 361 3.40 -3.66 7.70
N LEU A 362 2.89 -2.55 8.19
CA LEU A 362 2.85 -1.29 7.46
C LEU A 362 4.16 -0.52 7.74
N SER A 363 4.99 -0.25 6.73
CA SER A 363 6.30 0.41 6.90
C SER A 363 6.43 1.68 6.07
N ARG A 364 7.03 2.73 6.66
CA ARG A 364 7.33 3.98 5.96
C ARG A 364 8.54 3.84 5.07
N SER A 365 9.70 3.56 5.65
CA SER A 365 10.94 3.44 4.90
C SER A 365 11.05 2.07 4.23
N THR A 366 11.49 2.07 2.96
CA THR A 366 11.57 0.88 2.12
C THR A 366 12.80 0.88 1.22
N TYR A 367 13.24 -0.32 0.85
CA TYR A 367 14.35 -0.64 -0.06
C TYR A 367 13.92 -1.77 -1.04
N PRO A 368 14.60 -2.00 -2.20
CA PRO A 368 14.35 -3.16 -3.05
C PRO A 368 14.17 -4.47 -2.27
N GLY A 369 13.05 -5.15 -2.52
CA GLY A 369 12.66 -6.39 -1.83
C GLY A 369 11.77 -6.19 -0.59
N SER A 370 11.47 -4.94 -0.20
CA SER A 370 10.58 -4.67 0.94
C SER A 370 9.17 -5.23 0.76
N GLY A 371 8.67 -5.34 -0.48
CA GLY A 371 7.34 -5.89 -0.77
C GLY A 371 7.14 -7.34 -0.29
N LYS A 372 8.23 -8.08 -0.04
CA LYS A 372 8.19 -9.41 0.56
C LYS A 372 7.68 -9.41 2.01
N TYR A 373 7.66 -8.25 2.67
CA TYR A 373 7.34 -8.12 4.08
C TYR A 373 6.38 -6.96 4.38
N ALA A 374 6.45 -5.85 3.63
CA ALA A 374 5.76 -4.61 3.93
C ALA A 374 4.50 -4.39 3.08
N VAL A 375 3.48 -3.88 3.76
CA VAL A 375 2.54 -2.88 3.22
C VAL A 375 3.22 -1.51 3.30
N HIS A 376 3.02 -0.64 2.32
CA HIS A 376 3.57 0.72 2.34
C HIS A 376 2.47 1.77 2.19
N TRP A 377 2.67 2.96 2.76
CA TRP A 377 1.87 4.14 2.45
C TRP A 377 2.79 5.29 2.04
N LEU A 378 2.30 6.18 1.17
CA LEU A 378 3.11 7.26 0.57
C LEU A 378 3.53 8.37 1.57
N GLY A 379 3.39 8.14 2.87
CA GLY A 379 3.79 9.07 3.94
C GLY A 379 2.83 10.24 4.13
N ASP A 380 3.37 11.26 4.79
CA ASP A 380 2.66 12.41 5.34
C ASP A 380 2.27 13.41 4.24
N ASN A 381 1.27 13.04 3.44
CA ASN A 381 0.76 13.87 2.37
C ASN A 381 -0.04 15.07 2.91
N THR A 382 -0.35 16.04 2.05
CA THR A 382 -1.17 17.21 2.42
C THR A 382 -2.58 17.07 1.85
N SER A 383 -3.56 17.59 2.58
CA SER A 383 -4.95 17.80 2.15
C SER A 383 -5.04 18.84 1.01
N ALA A 384 -4.52 18.46 -0.16
CA ALA A 384 -4.42 19.28 -1.35
C ALA A 384 -4.64 18.47 -2.64
N TRP A 385 -5.30 19.07 -3.63
CA TRP A 385 -5.54 18.47 -4.96
C TRP A 385 -4.26 18.04 -5.68
N SER A 386 -3.14 18.73 -5.46
CA SER A 386 -1.84 18.31 -6.00
C SER A 386 -1.37 16.97 -5.43
N HIS A 387 -1.56 16.74 -4.13
CA HIS A 387 -1.19 15.48 -3.48
C HIS A 387 -2.15 14.34 -3.84
N LEU A 388 -3.44 14.64 -4.03
CA LEU A 388 -4.40 13.71 -4.63
C LEU A 388 -3.97 13.26 -6.03
N LYS A 389 -3.44 14.17 -6.86
CA LYS A 389 -2.89 13.80 -8.16
C LYS A 389 -1.62 12.96 -8.02
N MET A 390 -0.70 13.38 -7.15
CA MET A 390 0.60 12.70 -6.96
C MET A 390 0.46 11.28 -6.42
N SER A 391 -0.57 10.99 -5.63
CA SER A 391 -0.78 9.64 -5.09
C SER A 391 -1.09 8.60 -6.16
N VAL A 392 -1.65 8.98 -7.31
CA VAL A 392 -1.80 8.07 -8.47
C VAL A 392 -0.42 7.65 -8.98
N ILE A 393 0.49 8.62 -9.13
CA ILE A 393 1.85 8.39 -9.61
C ILE A 393 2.64 7.53 -8.62
N GLY A 394 2.63 7.89 -7.33
CA GLY A 394 3.32 7.11 -6.30
C GLY A 394 2.83 5.67 -6.21
N MET A 395 1.51 5.44 -6.27
CA MET A 395 0.93 4.10 -6.30
C MET A 395 1.43 3.28 -7.51
N LEU A 396 1.51 3.89 -8.69
CA LEU A 396 2.01 3.24 -9.91
C LEU A 396 3.49 2.88 -9.77
N GLU A 397 4.32 3.80 -9.26
CA GLU A 397 5.75 3.58 -9.04
C GLU A 397 6.02 2.44 -8.06
N PHE A 398 5.30 2.37 -6.94
CA PHE A 398 5.48 1.29 -5.97
C PHE A 398 5.04 -0.09 -6.50
N ASN A 399 4.10 -0.15 -7.45
CA ASN A 399 3.83 -1.40 -8.16
C ASN A 399 5.02 -1.82 -9.05
N LEU A 400 5.72 -0.87 -9.68
CA LEU A 400 6.97 -1.15 -10.42
C LEU A 400 8.10 -1.58 -9.47
N PHE A 401 8.12 -1.07 -8.24
CA PHE A 401 9.09 -1.45 -7.20
C PHE A 401 8.80 -2.81 -6.55
N GLY A 402 7.75 -3.52 -6.96
CA GLY A 402 7.36 -4.80 -6.40
C GLY A 402 6.69 -4.69 -5.02
N LEU A 403 6.04 -3.56 -4.73
CA LEU A 403 5.25 -3.31 -3.52
C LEU A 403 3.79 -3.00 -3.90
N PRO A 404 3.00 -4.01 -4.29
CA PRO A 404 1.64 -3.79 -4.77
C PRO A 404 0.67 -3.33 -3.68
N MET A 405 0.92 -3.66 -2.41
CA MET A 405 0.08 -3.24 -1.28
C MET A 405 0.49 -1.82 -0.83
N VAL A 406 0.02 -0.82 -1.58
CA VAL A 406 0.37 0.60 -1.40
C VAL A 406 -0.85 1.52 -1.51
N GLY A 407 -0.79 2.67 -0.83
CA GLY A 407 -1.80 3.74 -0.92
C GLY A 407 -1.32 5.05 -0.30
N ALA A 408 -2.13 6.10 -0.40
CA ALA A 408 -1.90 7.37 0.29
C ALA A 408 -2.96 7.59 1.37
N ASP A 409 -2.66 8.43 2.35
CA ASP A 409 -3.64 8.82 3.36
C ASP A 409 -4.79 9.60 2.70
N ILE A 410 -5.97 8.99 2.74
CA ILE A 410 -7.16 9.49 2.05
C ILE A 410 -7.66 10.76 2.75
N CYS A 411 -8.06 11.74 1.95
CA CYS A 411 -8.39 13.12 2.34
C CYS A 411 -7.18 14.01 2.67
N GLY A 412 -6.00 13.41 2.91
CA GLY A 412 -4.74 14.09 3.19
C GLY A 412 -4.42 14.13 4.69
N PHE A 413 -3.14 14.03 5.05
CA PHE A 413 -2.70 14.01 6.45
C PHE A 413 -2.54 15.42 7.03
N PHE A 414 -1.72 16.27 6.41
CA PHE A 414 -1.51 17.65 6.84
C PHE A 414 -2.57 18.61 6.30
N GLY A 415 -3.03 19.53 7.15
CA GLY A 415 -4.00 20.57 6.77
C GLY A 415 -5.44 20.05 6.73
N ASP A 416 -6.40 20.97 6.84
CA ASP A 416 -7.82 20.62 6.89
C ASP A 416 -8.35 20.27 5.49
N ALA A 417 -8.84 19.05 5.32
CA ALA A 417 -9.52 18.65 4.10
C ALA A 417 -10.82 19.44 3.90
N THR A 418 -11.07 19.86 2.66
CA THR A 418 -12.40 20.34 2.28
C THR A 418 -13.32 19.15 2.00
N MET A 419 -14.63 19.35 2.18
CA MET A 419 -15.62 18.33 1.84
C MET A 419 -15.44 17.83 0.39
N GLU A 420 -15.29 18.74 -0.58
CA GLU A 420 -15.12 18.38 -2.00
C GLU A 420 -13.86 17.52 -2.23
N LEU A 421 -12.73 17.93 -1.65
CA LEU A 421 -11.48 17.17 -1.76
C LEU A 421 -11.65 15.78 -1.15
N CYS A 422 -12.24 15.68 0.04
CA CYS A 422 -12.40 14.41 0.72
C CYS A 422 -13.37 13.47 -0.01
N MET A 423 -14.44 14.00 -0.64
CA MET A 423 -15.31 13.21 -1.52
C MET A 423 -14.51 12.62 -2.70
N ARG A 424 -13.75 13.45 -3.45
CA ARG A 424 -12.93 12.97 -4.57
C ARG A 424 -11.80 12.05 -4.15
N TRP A 425 -11.23 12.27 -2.96
CA TRP A 425 -10.21 11.39 -2.44
C TRP A 425 -10.79 10.06 -1.99
N MET A 426 -12.00 10.00 -1.46
CA MET A 426 -12.67 8.72 -1.19
C MET A 426 -12.98 7.97 -2.49
N GLU A 427 -13.41 8.66 -3.56
CA GLU A 427 -13.61 8.06 -4.89
C GLU A 427 -12.34 7.39 -5.44
N LEU A 428 -11.17 8.04 -5.27
CA LEU A 428 -9.89 7.47 -5.69
C LEU A 428 -9.37 6.42 -4.71
N GLY A 429 -9.33 6.78 -3.43
CA GLY A 429 -8.67 6.05 -2.35
C GLY A 429 -9.34 4.74 -2.01
N ALA A 430 -10.64 4.59 -2.29
CA ALA A 430 -11.32 3.31 -2.25
C ALA A 430 -10.74 2.27 -3.22
N PHE A 431 -9.93 2.68 -4.20
CA PHE A 431 -9.29 1.79 -5.18
C PHE A 431 -7.75 1.79 -5.09
N TYR A 432 -7.18 2.36 -4.03
CA TYR A 432 -5.83 2.01 -3.63
C TYR A 432 -5.78 0.57 -3.14
N PRO A 433 -4.74 -0.22 -3.50
CA PRO A 433 -4.58 -1.56 -2.94
C PRO A 433 -4.59 -1.55 -1.40
N PHE A 434 -3.87 -0.62 -0.77
CA PHE A 434 -4.00 -0.29 0.65
C PHE A 434 -4.86 0.97 0.82
N SER A 435 -6.06 0.84 1.41
CA SER A 435 -7.04 1.92 1.50
C SER A 435 -7.22 2.37 2.95
N ARG A 436 -6.59 3.50 3.32
CA ARG A 436 -6.62 4.07 4.68
C ARG A 436 -6.96 5.56 4.64
N ASN A 437 -7.96 5.97 5.41
CA ASN A 437 -8.13 7.38 5.79
C ASN A 437 -7.34 7.62 7.09
N HIS A 438 -6.47 8.61 7.07
CA HIS A 438 -5.61 9.00 8.19
C HIS A 438 -5.45 10.52 8.20
N ASN A 439 -5.31 11.10 9.39
CA ASN A 439 -5.36 12.54 9.63
C ASN A 439 -4.33 12.94 10.68
N ALA A 440 -3.80 14.16 10.60
CA ALA A 440 -2.85 14.66 11.59
C ALA A 440 -3.52 15.21 12.85
N ILE A 441 -2.76 15.25 13.95
CA ILE A 441 -3.19 15.87 15.20
C ILE A 441 -3.48 17.36 15.02
N GLY A 442 -4.55 17.84 15.65
CA GLY A 442 -4.95 19.25 15.59
C GLY A 442 -5.70 19.67 14.33
N GLN A 443 -5.84 18.79 13.34
CA GLN A 443 -6.68 19.02 12.15
C GLN A 443 -8.15 18.66 12.42
N THR A 444 -9.06 19.25 11.63
CA THR A 444 -10.49 18.92 11.69
C THR A 444 -10.72 17.45 11.39
N GLU A 445 -11.70 16.83 12.05
CA GLU A 445 -12.07 15.43 11.80
C GLU A 445 -12.46 15.23 10.34
N GLN A 446 -12.04 14.10 9.77
CA GLN A 446 -12.27 13.78 8.36
C GLN A 446 -12.59 12.30 8.13
N ASP A 447 -12.97 11.56 9.16
CA ASP A 447 -13.54 10.23 8.93
C ASP A 447 -14.81 10.38 8.06
N PRO A 448 -15.15 9.36 7.25
CA PRO A 448 -16.22 9.52 6.28
C PRO A 448 -17.59 9.88 6.86
N GLY A 449 -17.82 9.67 8.15
CA GLY A 449 -19.08 9.99 8.83
C GLY A 449 -19.27 11.48 9.18
N ILE A 450 -18.26 12.33 9.00
CA ILE A 450 -18.32 13.75 9.37
C ILE A 450 -19.27 14.57 8.48
N TRP A 451 -19.21 14.35 7.17
CA TRP A 451 -20.11 15.01 6.21
C TRP A 451 -21.10 14.01 5.64
N PRO A 452 -22.42 14.31 5.58
CA PRO A 452 -23.39 13.45 4.93
C PRO A 452 -23.05 13.10 3.47
N GLU A 453 -22.50 14.07 2.73
CA GLU A 453 -22.10 13.93 1.33
C GLU A 453 -20.89 12.98 1.20
N VAL A 454 -19.88 13.14 2.07
CA VAL A 454 -18.73 12.22 2.11
C VAL A 454 -19.19 10.83 2.53
N ALA A 455 -20.11 10.69 3.49
CA ALA A 455 -20.64 9.40 3.91
C ALA A 455 -21.38 8.67 2.76
N GLU A 456 -22.16 9.40 1.97
CA GLU A 456 -22.87 8.83 0.81
C GLU A 456 -21.91 8.31 -0.26
N VAL A 457 -20.94 9.15 -0.69
CA VAL A 457 -19.93 8.75 -1.67
C VAL A 457 -19.09 7.60 -1.13
N SER A 458 -18.62 7.70 0.12
CA SER A 458 -17.79 6.68 0.76
C SER A 458 -18.49 5.33 0.83
N ARG A 459 -19.77 5.31 1.23
CA ARG A 459 -20.57 4.08 1.23
C ARG A 459 -20.68 3.49 -0.17
N PHE A 460 -20.88 4.31 -1.20
CA PHE A 460 -20.99 3.83 -2.57
C PHE A 460 -19.67 3.24 -3.09
N VAL A 461 -18.57 4.00 -3.00
CA VAL A 461 -17.25 3.60 -3.52
C VAL A 461 -16.66 2.42 -2.72
N LEU A 462 -16.88 2.37 -1.40
CA LEU A 462 -16.39 1.26 -0.57
C LEU A 462 -17.24 0.01 -0.77
N ASN A 463 -18.55 0.10 -0.97
CA ASN A 463 -19.32 -1.08 -1.38
C ASN A 463 -18.84 -1.62 -2.73
N LEU A 464 -18.51 -0.74 -3.68
CA LEU A 464 -17.95 -1.16 -4.97
C LEU A 464 -16.55 -1.80 -4.81
N ARG A 465 -15.71 -1.26 -3.92
CA ARG A 465 -14.43 -1.89 -3.54
C ARG A 465 -14.68 -3.29 -2.98
N TYR A 466 -15.53 -3.42 -1.97
CA TYR A 466 -15.80 -4.69 -1.26
C TYR A 466 -16.41 -5.72 -2.21
N GLN A 467 -17.24 -5.27 -3.15
CA GLN A 467 -17.78 -6.11 -4.21
C GLN A 467 -16.67 -6.75 -5.05
N TYR A 468 -15.66 -5.97 -5.47
CA TYR A 468 -14.57 -6.45 -6.33
C TYR A 468 -13.31 -6.92 -5.56
N LEU A 469 -13.38 -7.09 -4.24
CA LEU A 469 -12.28 -7.69 -3.48
C LEU A 469 -11.87 -9.09 -3.97
N PRO A 470 -12.77 -9.99 -4.44
CA PRO A 470 -12.32 -11.27 -5.03
C PRO A 470 -11.42 -11.09 -6.25
N TYR A 471 -11.71 -10.10 -7.10
CA TYR A 471 -10.84 -9.76 -8.23
C TYR A 471 -9.50 -9.20 -7.74
N LEU A 472 -9.52 -8.22 -6.84
CA LEU A 472 -8.30 -7.63 -6.28
C LEU A 472 -7.41 -8.69 -5.60
N TYR A 473 -8.01 -9.59 -4.83
CA TYR A 473 -7.33 -10.66 -4.13
C TYR A 473 -6.69 -11.68 -5.10
N THR A 474 -7.37 -11.97 -6.22
CA THR A 474 -6.80 -12.77 -7.31
C THR A 474 -5.59 -12.11 -7.94
N LEU A 475 -5.60 -10.78 -8.10
CA LEU A 475 -4.42 -10.03 -8.56
C LEU A 475 -3.26 -10.11 -7.57
N PHE A 476 -3.53 -10.01 -6.27
CA PHE A 476 -2.53 -10.19 -5.23
C PHE A 476 -1.95 -11.59 -5.21
N HIS A 477 -2.76 -12.62 -5.48
CA HIS A 477 -2.26 -13.99 -5.63
C HIS A 477 -1.29 -14.10 -6.81
N ALA A 478 -1.63 -13.51 -7.96
CA ALA A 478 -0.71 -13.48 -9.11
C ALA A 478 0.58 -12.69 -8.80
N ALA A 479 0.48 -11.58 -8.05
CA ALA A 479 1.63 -10.82 -7.60
C ALA A 479 2.55 -11.67 -6.70
N HIS A 480 1.98 -12.35 -5.70
CA HIS A 480 2.71 -13.23 -4.78
C HIS A 480 3.36 -14.41 -5.50
N MET A 481 2.65 -15.06 -6.43
CA MET A 481 3.14 -16.27 -7.07
C MET A 481 4.13 -16.01 -8.20
N HIS A 482 3.99 -14.87 -8.89
CA HIS A 482 4.68 -14.64 -10.15
C HIS A 482 5.41 -13.30 -10.23
N GLY A 483 5.11 -12.33 -9.37
CA GLY A 483 5.68 -10.98 -9.43
C GLY A 483 4.93 -10.06 -10.38
N ASN A 484 3.67 -10.37 -10.67
CA ASN A 484 2.78 -9.48 -11.43
C ASN A 484 2.48 -8.18 -10.68
N SER A 485 2.22 -7.11 -11.41
CA SER A 485 1.69 -5.87 -10.82
C SER A 485 0.19 -6.02 -10.55
N VAL A 486 -0.27 -5.47 -9.42
CA VAL A 486 -1.71 -5.38 -9.09
C VAL A 486 -2.31 -4.14 -9.74
N VAL A 487 -1.67 -2.99 -9.56
CA VAL A 487 -2.01 -1.74 -10.23
C VAL A 487 -1.08 -1.54 -11.41
N ARG A 488 -1.63 -1.19 -12.57
CA ARG A 488 -0.87 -1.02 -13.81
C ARG A 488 -1.09 0.36 -14.42
N PRO A 489 -0.03 1.00 -14.94
CA PRO A 489 -0.20 2.13 -15.84
C PRO A 489 -0.75 1.62 -17.18
N LEU A 490 -1.47 2.48 -17.92
CA LEU A 490 -2.07 2.09 -19.21
C LEU A 490 -1.03 1.58 -20.21
N PHE A 491 0.18 2.15 -20.21
CA PHE A 491 1.25 1.70 -21.10
C PHE A 491 1.74 0.28 -20.83
N SER A 492 1.41 -0.33 -19.68
CA SER A 492 1.71 -1.75 -19.41
C SER A 492 1.02 -2.65 -20.43
N GLU A 493 -0.23 -2.32 -20.75
CA GLU A 493 -1.09 -3.08 -21.67
C GLU A 493 -1.04 -2.56 -23.11
N TYR A 494 -0.64 -1.29 -23.27
CA TYR A 494 -0.61 -0.58 -24.54
C TYR A 494 0.75 0.11 -24.79
N PRO A 495 1.87 -0.64 -24.82
CA PRO A 495 3.22 -0.06 -24.76
C PRO A 495 3.66 0.68 -26.04
N THR A 496 3.00 0.45 -27.16
CA THR A 496 3.24 1.16 -28.44
C THR A 496 2.30 2.36 -28.64
N ASP A 497 1.37 2.59 -27.71
CA ASP A 497 0.43 3.70 -27.77
C ASP A 497 1.05 4.94 -27.13
N LEU A 498 1.42 5.91 -27.97
CA LEU A 498 2.09 7.13 -27.52
C LEU A 498 1.24 7.97 -26.55
N THR A 499 -0.09 7.87 -26.62
CA THR A 499 -0.94 8.58 -25.65
C THR A 499 -0.98 7.82 -24.35
N ALA A 500 -1.13 6.49 -24.37
CA ALA A 500 -1.08 5.67 -23.15
C ALA A 500 0.24 5.81 -22.39
N LEU A 501 1.36 6.02 -23.10
CA LEU A 501 2.66 6.33 -22.50
C LEU A 501 2.64 7.67 -21.73
N ASP A 502 1.88 8.68 -22.14
CA ASP A 502 1.88 9.98 -21.45
C ASP A 502 0.77 10.08 -20.37
N VAL A 503 -0.04 9.03 -20.14
CA VAL A 503 -1.14 9.04 -19.15
C VAL A 503 -0.63 8.75 -17.73
N ASP A 504 -0.86 9.70 -16.82
CA ASP A 504 -0.44 9.66 -15.41
C ASP A 504 -1.57 9.87 -14.40
N ASP A 505 -2.78 10.04 -14.90
CA ASP A 505 -3.99 10.38 -14.15
C ASP A 505 -5.10 9.33 -14.32
N GLN A 506 -4.74 8.15 -14.84
CA GLN A 506 -5.54 6.94 -14.94
C GLN A 506 -4.68 5.72 -14.61
N PHE A 507 -5.30 4.68 -14.07
CA PHE A 507 -4.63 3.42 -13.77
C PHE A 507 -5.57 2.24 -13.98
N MET A 508 -5.02 1.02 -13.94
CA MET A 508 -5.78 -0.21 -14.03
C MET A 508 -5.56 -1.11 -12.82
N TRP A 509 -6.59 -1.82 -12.39
CA TRP A 509 -6.43 -3.05 -11.62
C TRP A 509 -6.30 -4.22 -12.58
N GLY A 510 -5.13 -4.87 -12.55
CA GLY A 510 -4.76 -5.89 -13.50
C GLY A 510 -4.98 -5.41 -14.93
N THR A 511 -5.63 -6.26 -15.73
CA THR A 511 -5.93 -5.98 -17.14
C THR A 511 -7.40 -5.61 -17.39
N GLY A 512 -8.25 -5.71 -16.37
CA GLY A 512 -9.70 -5.78 -16.57
C GLY A 512 -10.47 -4.53 -16.18
N MET A 513 -9.94 -3.68 -15.31
CA MET A 513 -10.67 -2.54 -14.74
C MET A 513 -9.81 -1.28 -14.75
N MET A 514 -10.30 -0.19 -15.32
CA MET A 514 -9.61 1.11 -15.44
C MET A 514 -10.32 2.18 -14.61
N PHE A 515 -9.53 3.00 -13.93
CA PHE A 515 -9.96 4.06 -13.03
C PHE A 515 -9.48 5.41 -13.60
N ALA A 516 -10.37 6.40 -13.65
CA ALA A 516 -10.09 7.75 -14.16
C ALA A 516 -10.59 8.84 -13.18
N PRO A 517 -9.98 8.98 -11.99
CA PRO A 517 -10.47 9.84 -10.90
C PRO A 517 -10.55 11.34 -11.26
N VAL A 518 -11.43 12.12 -10.65
CA VAL A 518 -11.34 13.60 -10.78
C VAL A 518 -10.24 14.12 -9.85
N LEU A 519 -9.24 14.79 -10.41
CA LEU A 519 -8.03 15.23 -9.69
C LEU A 519 -7.89 16.75 -9.59
N THR A 520 -8.94 17.50 -9.94
CA THR A 520 -8.95 18.96 -9.93
C THR A 520 -10.22 19.50 -9.30
N GLU A 521 -10.07 20.59 -8.55
CA GLU A 521 -11.16 21.26 -7.84
C GLU A 521 -12.26 21.76 -8.78
N SER A 522 -13.50 21.81 -8.27
CA SER A 522 -14.68 22.38 -8.90
C SER A 522 -14.95 21.85 -10.31
N THR A 523 -14.65 20.58 -10.53
CA THR A 523 -14.73 19.92 -11.85
C THR A 523 -15.84 18.87 -11.86
N SER A 524 -16.72 18.95 -12.87
CA SER A 524 -17.84 18.01 -13.08
C SER A 524 -17.72 17.19 -14.36
N SER A 525 -16.58 17.27 -15.06
CA SER A 525 -16.25 16.45 -16.22
C SER A 525 -14.74 16.46 -16.47
N ARG A 526 -14.20 15.39 -17.04
CA ARG A 526 -12.78 15.34 -17.43
C ARG A 526 -12.58 14.60 -18.74
N ASN A 527 -11.47 14.88 -19.41
CA ASN A 527 -11.03 14.04 -20.51
C ASN A 527 -10.52 12.72 -19.95
N VAL A 528 -11.00 11.62 -20.53
CA VAL A 528 -10.55 10.25 -20.25
C VAL A 528 -10.05 9.65 -21.55
N TYR A 529 -8.83 9.14 -21.52
CA TYR A 529 -8.24 8.39 -22.62
C TYR A 529 -8.62 6.92 -22.51
N PHE A 530 -9.21 6.37 -23.58
CA PHE A 530 -9.55 4.98 -23.73
C PHE A 530 -8.63 4.36 -24.78
N PRO A 531 -7.70 3.46 -24.39
CA PRO A 531 -6.87 2.73 -25.34
C PRO A 531 -7.67 1.78 -26.24
N GLN A 532 -7.03 1.18 -27.24
CA GLN A 532 -7.65 0.22 -28.17
C GLN A 532 -8.49 -0.86 -27.44
N GLY A 533 -9.75 -0.99 -27.85
CA GLY A 533 -10.72 -1.96 -27.32
C GLY A 533 -12.08 -1.36 -27.00
N LEU A 534 -13.00 -2.21 -26.53
CA LEU A 534 -14.28 -1.79 -25.95
C LEU A 534 -14.12 -1.50 -24.46
N TRP A 535 -14.76 -0.43 -23.98
CA TRP A 535 -14.75 -0.05 -22.57
C TRP A 535 -16.16 0.21 -22.10
N TYR A 536 -16.58 -0.48 -21.04
CA TYR A 536 -17.91 -0.41 -20.45
C TYR A 536 -17.85 0.34 -19.14
N HIS A 537 -18.89 1.10 -18.78
CA HIS A 537 -19.02 1.59 -17.40
C HIS A 537 -19.10 0.40 -16.44
N SER A 538 -18.36 0.43 -15.33
CA SER A 538 -18.41 -0.64 -14.31
C SER A 538 -19.79 -0.90 -13.76
N VAL A 539 -20.59 0.15 -13.62
CA VAL A 539 -22.02 0.12 -13.32
C VAL A 539 -22.67 1.27 -14.12
N PRO A 540 -23.77 1.05 -14.86
CA PRO A 540 -24.55 -0.19 -14.97
C PRO A 540 -24.10 -1.15 -16.08
N GLY A 541 -22.97 -0.93 -16.77
CA GLY A 541 -22.45 -1.87 -17.77
C GLY A 541 -22.56 -1.45 -19.24
N PHE A 542 -23.10 -0.27 -19.53
CA PHE A 542 -23.21 0.20 -20.92
C PHE A 542 -21.86 0.64 -21.50
N LEU A 543 -21.75 0.61 -22.83
CA LEU A 543 -20.54 0.98 -23.56
C LEU A 543 -20.21 2.47 -23.32
N ALA A 544 -19.07 2.74 -22.69
CA ALA A 544 -18.55 4.08 -22.45
C ALA A 544 -17.82 4.63 -23.69
N ALA A 545 -16.97 3.81 -24.29
CA ALA A 545 -16.15 4.19 -25.44
C ALA A 545 -15.65 2.97 -26.22
N THR A 546 -15.33 3.22 -27.50
CA THR A 546 -14.47 2.34 -28.31
C THR A 546 -13.16 3.11 -28.54
N GLY A 547 -12.05 2.54 -28.07
CA GLY A 547 -10.73 3.15 -28.22
C GLY A 547 -9.99 2.71 -29.48
N PRO A 548 -8.89 3.39 -29.85
CA PRO A 548 -8.26 4.50 -29.14
C PRO A 548 -9.06 5.81 -29.31
N SER A 549 -9.46 6.43 -28.20
CA SER A 549 -10.19 7.70 -28.22
C SER A 549 -10.05 8.46 -26.91
N THR A 550 -10.23 9.79 -26.96
CA THR A 550 -10.39 10.62 -25.76
C THR A 550 -11.84 11.09 -25.70
N VAL A 551 -12.52 10.83 -24.58
CA VAL A 551 -13.91 11.22 -24.37
C VAL A 551 -13.98 12.20 -23.21
N LEU A 552 -14.80 13.24 -23.35
CA LEU A 552 -15.17 14.11 -22.24
C LEU A 552 -16.22 13.38 -21.38
N ALA A 553 -15.76 12.75 -20.31
CA ALA A 553 -16.62 12.01 -19.39
C ALA A 553 -17.29 12.97 -18.40
N ASN A 554 -18.60 12.82 -18.22
CA ASN A 554 -19.32 13.50 -17.14
C ASN A 554 -18.93 12.88 -15.81
N ALA A 555 -18.47 13.72 -14.88
CA ALA A 555 -18.04 13.32 -13.55
C ALA A 555 -18.66 14.25 -12.50
N PRO A 556 -20.00 14.34 -12.40
CA PRO A 556 -20.61 14.94 -11.21
C PRO A 556 -20.19 14.14 -9.96
N MET A 557 -20.47 14.67 -8.78
CA MET A 557 -19.96 14.10 -7.52
C MET A 557 -20.55 12.71 -7.22
N GLU A 558 -21.65 12.36 -7.86
CA GLU A 558 -22.33 11.07 -7.73
C GLU A 558 -21.85 10.04 -8.78
N ALA A 559 -21.01 10.45 -9.74
CA ALA A 559 -20.54 9.59 -10.82
C ALA A 559 -19.09 9.15 -10.61
N ILE A 560 -18.88 7.84 -10.53
CA ILE A 560 -17.53 7.28 -10.50
C ILE A 560 -17.10 6.88 -11.92
N LEU A 561 -15.93 7.35 -12.31
CA LEU A 561 -15.31 7.04 -13.61
C LEU A 561 -14.48 5.76 -13.52
N ILE A 562 -15.18 4.62 -13.47
CA ILE A 562 -14.56 3.29 -13.54
C ILE A 562 -15.13 2.52 -14.72
N TYR A 563 -14.23 1.89 -15.46
CA TYR A 563 -14.54 1.20 -16.69
C TYR A 563 -14.01 -0.23 -16.68
N VAL A 564 -14.80 -1.16 -17.22
CA VAL A 564 -14.40 -2.56 -17.42
C VAL A 564 -13.99 -2.73 -18.88
N ARG A 565 -12.82 -3.33 -19.10
CA ARG A 565 -12.28 -3.63 -20.42
C ARG A 565 -13.06 -4.79 -21.05
N GLY A 566 -13.46 -4.65 -22.31
CA GLY A 566 -14.00 -5.75 -23.10
C GLY A 566 -12.98 -6.88 -23.22
N GLY A 567 -13.44 -8.12 -23.08
CA GLY A 567 -12.60 -9.31 -23.01
C GLY A 567 -12.33 -9.80 -21.59
N ALA A 568 -12.78 -9.10 -20.55
CA ALA A 568 -12.52 -9.45 -19.15
C ALA A 568 -13.74 -10.11 -18.46
N ILE A 569 -13.47 -11.12 -17.63
CA ILE A 569 -14.40 -11.68 -16.65
C ILE A 569 -13.89 -11.32 -15.26
N LEU A 570 -14.66 -10.54 -14.51
CA LEU A 570 -14.31 -10.08 -13.16
C LEU A 570 -15.19 -10.79 -12.12
N PRO A 571 -14.61 -11.63 -11.24
CA PRO A 571 -15.35 -12.16 -10.10
C PRO A 571 -15.62 -11.08 -9.07
N TYR A 572 -16.83 -11.09 -8.53
CA TYR A 572 -17.24 -10.22 -7.44
C TYR A 572 -18.07 -11.00 -6.41
N GLN A 573 -18.29 -10.39 -5.25
CA GLN A 573 -19.14 -10.91 -4.19
C GLN A 573 -20.12 -9.83 -3.75
N GLU A 574 -21.30 -10.18 -3.24
CA GLU A 574 -22.16 -9.15 -2.65
C GLU A 574 -21.45 -8.51 -1.43
N PRO A 575 -21.35 -7.17 -1.36
CA PRO A 575 -20.56 -6.50 -0.33
C PRO A 575 -21.24 -6.56 1.05
N SER A 576 -20.49 -6.28 2.10
CA SER A 576 -20.98 -6.10 3.47
C SER A 576 -20.09 -5.10 4.21
N LEU A 577 -20.39 -4.83 5.49
CA LEU A 577 -19.65 -3.81 6.24
C LEU A 577 -18.24 -4.26 6.65
N THR A 578 -17.96 -5.56 6.61
CA THR A 578 -16.65 -6.16 6.90
C THR A 578 -16.37 -7.28 5.91
N THR A 579 -15.09 -7.63 5.71
CA THR A 579 -14.74 -8.79 4.88
C THR A 579 -15.15 -10.12 5.51
N VAL A 580 -15.23 -10.22 6.84
CA VAL A 580 -15.71 -11.43 7.53
C VAL A 580 -17.13 -11.77 7.10
N GLU A 581 -17.98 -10.75 6.97
CA GLU A 581 -19.35 -10.89 6.47
C GLU A 581 -19.38 -11.07 4.96
N SER A 582 -18.67 -10.22 4.21
CA SER A 582 -18.75 -10.23 2.74
C SER A 582 -18.29 -11.55 2.15
N ARG A 583 -17.27 -12.19 2.75
CA ARG A 583 -16.72 -13.48 2.31
C ARG A 583 -17.72 -14.64 2.39
N GLN A 584 -18.81 -14.50 3.14
CA GLN A 584 -19.87 -15.49 3.25
C GLN A 584 -20.97 -15.30 2.20
N ASN A 585 -20.96 -14.17 1.49
CA ASN A 585 -22.02 -13.84 0.57
C ASN A 585 -21.89 -14.58 -0.77
N PRO A 586 -22.96 -14.62 -1.57
CA PRO A 586 -22.90 -15.18 -2.91
C PRO A 586 -21.96 -14.40 -3.84
N PHE A 587 -21.41 -15.12 -4.80
CA PHE A 587 -20.57 -14.58 -5.85
C PHE A 587 -21.41 -14.14 -7.05
N GLY A 588 -20.85 -13.23 -7.82
CA GLY A 588 -21.26 -12.94 -9.17
C GLY A 588 -20.09 -12.74 -10.12
N LEU A 589 -20.38 -12.71 -11.42
CA LEU A 589 -19.40 -12.45 -12.48
C LEU A 589 -19.85 -11.26 -13.33
N THR A 590 -18.93 -10.35 -13.60
CA THR A 590 -19.07 -9.36 -14.67
C THR A 590 -18.34 -9.88 -15.89
N VAL A 591 -19.06 -10.18 -16.96
CA VAL A 591 -18.54 -10.69 -18.24
C VAL A 591 -18.63 -9.57 -19.28
N ALA A 592 -17.55 -8.82 -19.46
CA ALA A 592 -17.49 -7.73 -20.44
C ALA A 592 -16.98 -8.25 -21.78
N LEU A 593 -17.81 -8.18 -22.83
CA LEU A 593 -17.48 -8.76 -24.13
C LEU A 593 -16.51 -7.88 -24.93
N ASP A 594 -15.55 -8.51 -25.61
CA ASP A 594 -14.73 -7.83 -26.62
C ASP A 594 -15.44 -7.76 -27.99
N GLU A 595 -14.75 -7.24 -29.01
CA GLU A 595 -15.28 -7.14 -30.37
C GLU A 595 -15.60 -8.51 -31.01
N SER A 596 -15.05 -9.60 -30.47
CA SER A 596 -15.32 -10.98 -30.90
C SER A 596 -16.48 -11.63 -30.15
N GLY A 597 -17.07 -10.93 -29.16
CA GLY A 597 -18.07 -11.48 -28.27
C GLY A 597 -17.49 -12.47 -27.25
N SER A 598 -16.19 -12.33 -26.93
CA SER A 598 -15.48 -13.22 -26.01
C SER A 598 -15.04 -12.50 -24.73
N ALA A 599 -14.77 -13.27 -23.68
CA ALA A 599 -14.15 -12.77 -22.46
C ALA A 599 -13.42 -13.89 -21.70
N SER A 600 -12.46 -13.55 -20.83
CA SER A 600 -11.76 -14.50 -19.97
C SER A 600 -11.39 -13.88 -18.62
N GLY A 601 -11.20 -14.73 -17.62
CA GLY A 601 -10.79 -14.31 -16.28
C GLY A 601 -10.40 -15.49 -15.41
N GLU A 602 -9.99 -15.18 -14.18
CA GLU A 602 -9.53 -16.15 -13.19
C GLU A 602 -10.09 -15.78 -11.82
N LEU A 603 -10.22 -16.78 -10.94
CA LEU A 603 -10.60 -16.61 -9.56
C LEU A 603 -9.70 -17.46 -8.68
N PHE A 604 -8.98 -16.80 -7.77
CA PHE A 604 -8.29 -17.44 -6.65
C PHE A 604 -9.13 -17.28 -5.38
N TRP A 605 -9.19 -18.33 -4.55
CA TRP A 605 -9.83 -18.26 -3.24
C TRP A 605 -9.18 -19.20 -2.21
N ASP A 606 -9.15 -18.77 -0.96
CA ASP A 606 -8.70 -19.53 0.19
C ASP A 606 -9.43 -19.05 1.45
N ASP A 607 -8.95 -19.40 2.64
CA ASP A 607 -9.59 -18.97 3.89
C ASP A 607 -9.46 -17.46 4.20
N GLY A 608 -8.57 -16.76 3.50
CA GLY A 608 -8.36 -15.32 3.61
C GLY A 608 -7.35 -14.90 4.69
N GLU A 609 -6.72 -15.80 5.44
CA GLU A 609 -5.90 -15.42 6.59
C GLU A 609 -4.71 -16.35 6.85
N GLU A 610 -4.85 -17.67 6.68
CA GLU A 610 -3.80 -18.63 6.99
C GLU A 610 -2.78 -18.77 5.85
N GLU A 611 -1.55 -19.13 6.19
CA GLU A 611 -0.54 -19.51 5.21
C GLU A 611 -0.82 -20.93 4.72
N HIS A 612 -1.15 -21.08 3.44
CA HIS A 612 -1.53 -22.37 2.85
C HIS A 612 -0.49 -22.89 1.86
N ALA A 613 -0.42 -24.22 1.76
CA ALA A 613 0.22 -24.83 0.60
C ALA A 613 -0.65 -24.63 -0.64
N MET A 614 -0.04 -24.53 -1.83
CA MET A 614 -0.78 -24.36 -3.09
C MET A 614 -1.80 -25.47 -3.37
N SER A 615 -1.67 -26.67 -2.78
CA SER A 615 -2.67 -27.74 -2.93
C SER A 615 -3.95 -27.51 -2.12
N GLU A 616 -3.96 -26.54 -1.21
CA GLU A 616 -5.06 -26.26 -0.29
C GLU A 616 -5.94 -25.09 -0.77
N THR A 617 -5.52 -24.37 -1.81
CA THR A 617 -6.21 -23.18 -2.33
C THR A 617 -7.11 -23.50 -3.52
N TYR A 618 -8.20 -22.77 -3.68
CA TYR A 618 -9.11 -22.86 -4.82
C TYR A 618 -8.59 -22.01 -5.98
N PHE A 619 -8.66 -22.57 -7.19
CA PHE A 619 -8.42 -21.82 -8.42
C PHE A 619 -9.39 -22.25 -9.51
N ALA A 620 -9.94 -21.26 -10.21
CA ALA A 620 -10.77 -21.49 -11.39
C ALA A 620 -10.43 -20.53 -12.53
N THR A 621 -10.52 -21.04 -13.75
CA THR A 621 -10.45 -20.25 -14.98
C THR A 621 -11.83 -20.07 -15.57
N MET A 622 -12.11 -18.89 -16.10
CA MET A 622 -13.38 -18.54 -16.72
C MET A 622 -13.17 -18.14 -18.17
N SER A 623 -14.06 -18.59 -19.04
CA SER A 623 -14.07 -18.20 -20.45
C SER A 623 -15.50 -18.05 -20.95
N PHE A 624 -15.74 -17.01 -21.73
CA PHE A 624 -16.97 -16.83 -22.49
C PHE A 624 -16.62 -16.76 -23.97
N ALA A 625 -17.19 -17.65 -24.76
CA ALA A 625 -17.07 -17.63 -26.22
C ALA A 625 -18.24 -18.40 -26.84
N ALA A 626 -18.65 -18.01 -28.05
CA ALA A 626 -19.75 -18.65 -28.78
C ALA A 626 -21.02 -18.83 -27.92
N ASN A 627 -21.38 -17.78 -27.18
CA ASN A 627 -22.53 -17.73 -26.26
C ASN A 627 -22.51 -18.78 -25.12
N SER A 628 -21.32 -19.26 -24.75
CA SER A 628 -21.13 -20.20 -23.64
C SER A 628 -20.11 -19.64 -22.66
N LEU A 629 -20.53 -19.42 -21.41
CA LEU A 629 -19.66 -19.23 -20.26
C LEU A 629 -19.26 -20.59 -19.70
N ASN A 630 -17.98 -20.79 -19.43
CA ASN A 630 -17.45 -21.96 -18.74
C ASN A 630 -16.53 -21.47 -17.62
N LEU A 631 -16.85 -21.85 -16.39
CA LEU A 631 -15.99 -21.77 -15.22
C LEU A 631 -15.50 -23.19 -14.93
N VAL A 632 -14.18 -23.36 -14.96
CA VAL A 632 -13.53 -24.66 -14.77
C VAL A 632 -12.67 -24.59 -13.51
N VAL A 633 -12.97 -25.45 -12.54
CA VAL A 633 -12.22 -25.57 -11.29
C VAL A 633 -10.96 -26.40 -11.55
N SER A 634 -9.80 -25.80 -11.36
CA SER A 634 -8.51 -26.47 -11.62
C SER A 634 -7.80 -26.93 -10.36
N ASN A 635 -8.18 -26.41 -9.18
CA ASN A 635 -7.56 -26.77 -7.90
C ASN A 635 -8.54 -26.72 -6.72
N ASN A 636 -8.30 -27.58 -5.73
CA ASN A 636 -9.06 -27.81 -4.48
C ASN A 636 -10.43 -27.09 -4.37
N PRO A 637 -11.56 -27.80 -4.57
CA PRO A 637 -12.88 -27.18 -4.49
C PRO A 637 -13.32 -26.82 -3.05
N ALA A 638 -12.65 -27.35 -2.03
CA ALA A 638 -13.10 -27.26 -0.63
C ALA A 638 -13.25 -25.83 -0.07
N PRO A 639 -12.38 -24.85 -0.38
CA PRO A 639 -12.53 -23.48 0.12
C PRO A 639 -13.79 -22.76 -0.37
N MET A 640 -14.43 -23.28 -1.44
CA MET A 640 -15.65 -22.71 -2.02
C MET A 640 -16.92 -23.49 -1.61
N THR A 641 -16.81 -24.54 -0.79
CA THR A 641 -17.97 -25.34 -0.40
C THR A 641 -19.02 -24.48 0.33
N GLY A 642 -20.26 -24.50 -0.20
CA GLY A 642 -21.37 -23.71 0.33
C GLY A 642 -21.49 -22.30 -0.25
N LEU A 643 -20.54 -21.86 -1.09
CA LEU A 643 -20.61 -20.61 -1.84
C LEU A 643 -21.18 -20.87 -3.24
N ASN A 644 -22.07 -20.00 -3.68
CA ASN A 644 -22.74 -20.11 -4.96
C ASN A 644 -22.41 -18.91 -5.86
N LEU A 645 -22.35 -19.18 -7.16
CA LEU A 645 -22.53 -18.18 -8.19
C LEU A 645 -24.02 -17.90 -8.34
N GLU A 646 -24.42 -16.66 -8.04
CA GLU A 646 -25.82 -16.25 -8.09
C GLU A 646 -26.14 -15.28 -9.22
N THR A 647 -25.20 -14.44 -9.63
CA THR A 647 -25.45 -13.45 -10.68
C THR A 647 -24.34 -13.42 -11.72
N VAL A 648 -24.70 -13.46 -13.01
CA VAL A 648 -23.77 -13.19 -14.12
C VAL A 648 -24.31 -12.03 -14.94
N ARG A 649 -23.52 -10.97 -15.10
CA ARG A 649 -23.86 -9.80 -15.91
C ARG A 649 -22.99 -9.77 -17.15
N PHE A 650 -23.60 -9.88 -18.33
CA PHE A 650 -22.93 -9.78 -19.62
C PHE A 650 -23.05 -8.35 -20.15
N TYR A 651 -21.93 -7.67 -20.36
CA TYR A 651 -21.90 -6.31 -20.94
C TYR A 651 -21.64 -6.38 -22.45
N GLY A 652 -22.40 -5.60 -23.21
CA GLY A 652 -22.33 -5.62 -24.67
C GLY A 652 -23.00 -6.85 -25.29
N TYR A 653 -23.94 -7.50 -24.59
CA TYR A 653 -24.66 -8.65 -25.13
C TYR A 653 -25.65 -8.20 -26.22
N PRO A 654 -25.69 -8.83 -27.40
CA PRO A 654 -26.28 -8.23 -28.60
C PRO A 654 -27.81 -8.24 -28.65
N ALA A 655 -28.47 -9.17 -27.94
CA ALA A 655 -29.93 -9.29 -27.91
C ALA A 655 -30.40 -10.16 -26.75
N ASP A 656 -31.68 -10.07 -26.39
CA ASP A 656 -32.33 -10.95 -25.41
C ASP A 656 -32.30 -12.43 -25.89
N PRO A 657 -31.69 -13.37 -25.14
CA PRO A 657 -31.67 -14.77 -25.52
C PRO A 657 -33.07 -15.40 -25.42
N ALA A 658 -33.36 -16.33 -26.32
CA ALA A 658 -34.61 -17.09 -26.29
C ALA A 658 -34.60 -18.16 -25.20
N LEU A 659 -33.41 -18.68 -24.87
CA LEU A 659 -33.21 -19.67 -23.83
C LEU A 659 -31.85 -19.49 -23.15
N VAL A 660 -31.85 -19.54 -21.82
CA VAL A 660 -30.66 -19.64 -20.98
C VAL A 660 -30.64 -21.00 -20.30
N THR A 661 -29.49 -21.68 -20.34
CA THR A 661 -29.29 -22.92 -19.58
C THR A 661 -28.10 -22.79 -18.64
N VAL A 662 -28.21 -23.42 -17.47
CA VAL A 662 -27.12 -23.54 -16.49
C VAL A 662 -26.90 -25.02 -16.23
N ASN A 663 -25.68 -25.50 -16.45
CA ASN A 663 -25.29 -26.91 -16.34
C ASN A 663 -26.22 -27.87 -17.12
N GLY A 664 -26.75 -27.41 -18.26
CA GLY A 664 -27.66 -28.16 -19.13
C GLY A 664 -29.14 -28.10 -18.74
N GLU A 665 -29.50 -27.42 -17.65
CA GLU A 665 -30.88 -27.21 -17.23
C GLU A 665 -31.40 -25.84 -17.69
N ASN A 666 -32.63 -25.79 -18.21
CA ASN A 666 -33.26 -24.55 -18.64
C ASN A 666 -33.61 -23.68 -17.43
N LEU A 667 -33.21 -22.40 -17.45
CA LEU A 667 -33.68 -21.43 -16.48
C LEU A 667 -35.13 -20.99 -16.78
N ASP A 668 -35.85 -20.58 -15.75
CA ASP A 668 -37.13 -19.89 -15.91
C ASP A 668 -36.89 -18.47 -16.49
N PRO A 669 -37.71 -17.98 -17.43
CA PRO A 669 -37.59 -16.64 -18.00
C PRO A 669 -37.57 -15.49 -16.99
N SER A 670 -38.07 -15.68 -15.76
CA SER A 670 -37.97 -14.70 -14.68
C SER A 670 -36.56 -14.58 -14.07
N GLN A 671 -35.66 -15.50 -14.41
CA GLN A 671 -34.30 -15.56 -13.87
C GLN A 671 -33.28 -14.84 -14.75
N TRP A 672 -33.67 -14.23 -15.87
CA TRP A 672 -32.81 -13.30 -16.58
C TRP A 672 -33.57 -12.07 -17.05
N ALA A 673 -32.83 -10.99 -17.28
CA ALA A 673 -33.35 -9.76 -17.83
C ALA A 673 -32.34 -9.17 -18.81
N TYR A 674 -32.82 -8.80 -19.99
CA TYR A 674 -32.04 -8.07 -20.98
C TYR A 674 -32.46 -6.60 -21.00
N ASP A 675 -31.51 -5.72 -20.72
CA ASP A 675 -31.65 -4.29 -20.89
C ASP A 675 -31.11 -3.89 -22.28
N ALA A 676 -32.02 -3.58 -23.20
CA ALA A 676 -31.69 -3.20 -24.57
C ALA A 676 -31.09 -1.79 -24.67
N ASP A 677 -31.35 -0.90 -23.70
CA ASP A 677 -30.81 0.46 -23.70
C ASP A 677 -29.32 0.43 -23.30
N TYR A 678 -28.93 -0.52 -22.45
CA TYR A 678 -27.54 -0.70 -22.02
C TYR A 678 -26.79 -1.84 -22.69
N SER A 679 -27.47 -2.69 -23.46
CA SER A 679 -26.91 -3.96 -23.98
C SER A 679 -26.36 -4.85 -22.86
N VAL A 680 -27.11 -4.96 -21.75
CA VAL A 680 -26.71 -5.72 -20.57
C VAL A 680 -27.68 -6.87 -20.34
N LEU A 681 -27.17 -8.10 -20.30
CA LEU A 681 -27.92 -9.28 -19.90
C LEU A 681 -27.54 -9.65 -18.47
N SER A 682 -28.51 -9.68 -17.56
CA SER A 682 -28.32 -10.18 -16.19
C SER A 682 -28.98 -11.55 -16.06
N VAL A 683 -28.22 -12.56 -15.65
CA VAL A 683 -28.69 -13.92 -15.39
C VAL A 683 -28.54 -14.22 -13.91
N THR A 684 -29.63 -14.64 -13.28
CA THR A 684 -29.68 -15.06 -11.88
C THR A 684 -29.76 -16.59 -11.82
N MET A 685 -28.93 -17.22 -10.98
CA MET A 685 -28.86 -18.67 -10.85
C MET A 685 -28.51 -19.07 -9.41
N SER A 686 -28.34 -20.36 -9.17
CA SER A 686 -27.75 -20.89 -7.95
C SER A 686 -26.86 -22.06 -8.34
N ALA A 687 -25.62 -21.74 -8.70
CA ALA A 687 -24.64 -22.71 -9.15
C ALA A 687 -23.51 -22.83 -8.10
N PRO A 688 -23.30 -24.01 -7.48
CA PRO A 688 -22.20 -24.21 -6.53
C PRO A 688 -20.84 -23.94 -7.19
N LEU A 689 -19.96 -23.21 -6.48
CA LEU A 689 -18.62 -22.86 -6.96
C LEU A 689 -17.54 -23.89 -6.60
N ASP A 690 -17.90 -24.96 -5.92
CA ASP A 690 -17.03 -26.11 -5.65
C ASP A 690 -17.06 -27.16 -6.79
N GLN A 691 -17.61 -26.79 -7.96
CA GLN A 691 -17.69 -27.59 -9.17
C GLN A 691 -17.66 -26.71 -10.44
N ASP A 692 -17.46 -27.32 -11.60
CA ASP A 692 -17.53 -26.62 -12.88
C ASP A 692 -18.93 -26.03 -13.13
N VAL A 693 -18.98 -24.84 -13.74
CA VAL A 693 -20.23 -24.16 -14.09
C VAL A 693 -20.23 -23.82 -15.59
N ALA A 694 -21.30 -24.19 -16.29
CA ALA A 694 -21.52 -23.85 -17.68
C ALA A 694 -22.84 -23.09 -17.85
N VAL A 695 -22.80 -21.91 -18.49
CA VAL A 695 -23.99 -21.13 -18.85
C VAL A 695 -24.03 -20.98 -20.36
N VAL A 696 -25.12 -21.42 -21.00
CA VAL A 696 -25.30 -21.31 -22.46
C VAL A 696 -26.48 -20.41 -22.77
N LEU A 697 -26.26 -19.45 -23.68
CA LEU A 697 -27.24 -18.47 -24.13
C LEU A 697 -27.60 -18.79 -25.60
N SER A 698 -28.89 -18.95 -25.91
CA SER A 698 -29.37 -19.39 -27.23
C SER A 698 -30.57 -18.64 -27.76
#